data_AF-A0A8S4BRK7-F1
#
_entry.id   AF-A0A8S4BRK7-F1
#
_cell.length_a   1.000
_cell.length_b   1.000
_cell.length_c   1.000
_cell.angle_alpha   90.00
_cell.angle_beta   90.00
_cell.angle_gamma   90.00
#
_symmetry.space_group_name_H-M   'P 1'
#
loop_
_entity.id
_entity.type
_entity.pdbx_description
1 polymer ?
#
loop_
_entity_poly.entity_id
_entity_poly.type
_entity_poly.pdbx_seq_one_letter_code
_entity_poly.pdbx_strand_id
1 'polypeptide(L)'
;MGTKEEPLRAFVFLVLLLLCRSLDPVSGFILKGCRTTVTTAICVANKLTQIPKDLPPTVTTIDLTLNRLSRIRPSDFPFLPVLKRLDLNQNKISQIDRGAFSGLSSLQKLNLNNNKLLELGDGVFEGLSSLTELRIASNSIKSVASTCFRSVTSLTFLDMSNNDLQDLAHVRLVIRQLPGLRDLVLKRNRLTSFRSWELANSSIGLSALDLSQNRLEDFRVSADVFPNLTRFNIGGFQSKRPMVWDTTSAGGFLGRVSRLDISGLPVALKDMRALLGATNGSLDTLRMNSMRGNLEALVSISCSIPTLSTLILRSNNLRSIPVGFFRLCVNVSELDLAQNKIQFIHEDAFRSLGRLRILTLSNNKLSVVPNATRNLPFLSKLDLSSNSIGAIDCRDFVGMTRLSRLSLYQNSIPHLPDCAFEGLERLEILKLQNSHISKLNGAFRTDLPKLTRLHLNGNLLTAIKPRQFEGLRSLQNLSLHFNQIAKLSNESFFGLTELVEIQLQSNLITKTDIETGAFNVLTSLRRLDLRENRIKYKESKNLPDPPFSKLSHLRELSIPGQHYKGKTYLPPNLLEGLSNLTLFDAKSILLTSLPRDMFKYTPRLETLDLSVNELNDLSPELFSPIGHLKGLYISRITLKSLDFLVYANLNELEFLHISDGVKPLDSIPPDFFIFLRIPSDFLHVSDGVKPVGEQPVLVQLVSALQGQTQLFPEHLGVRLGAGPAQVPHAVVRRQQVAGNVLQEDQDQHVLVLFCLVGAGFLRYVSTSCLILGFLAASFTYHFTRWQLVFAYHLFRARLFDRKNRNRMAPHQYDAFVSYNAHDEGWVIFLFKPPFDMTLCVFFCSFRLFDEHKDVFRLFDEHKDVLILVFLEDIPSYLLSPYHRMRNLLKKKTYLSWPRAQTHPEVFWEKLRLALQSGDELDEHRLLSNRLHSI
;
A
#
# COMPACT_ATOMS: atom_id res chain seq x y z
N MET A 1 -47.58 47.15 4.04
CA MET A 1 -46.57 47.67 3.10
C MET A 1 -45.39 48.16 3.94
N GLY A 2 -44.16 47.72 3.84
CA GLY A 2 -43.45 46.71 3.06
C GLY A 2 -41.99 46.89 3.48
N THR A 3 -41.43 45.94 4.24
CA THR A 3 -40.11 46.07 4.86
C THR A 3 -39.04 45.29 4.10
N LYS A 4 -37.94 46.00 3.88
CA LYS A 4 -36.68 45.65 3.22
C LYS A 4 -35.97 44.45 3.88
N GLU A 5 -35.89 43.30 3.21
CA GLU A 5 -34.98 42.20 3.61
C GLU A 5 -34.37 41.40 2.44
N GLU A 6 -34.40 41.92 1.20
CA GLU A 6 -33.85 41.19 0.04
C GLU A 6 -32.34 41.31 -0.25
N PRO A 7 -31.56 42.33 0.17
CA PRO A 7 -30.16 42.44 -0.29
C PRO A 7 -29.18 41.48 0.40
N LEU A 8 -29.47 41.00 1.61
CA LEU A 8 -28.53 40.19 2.39
C LEU A 8 -28.45 38.74 1.90
N ARG A 9 -29.57 38.19 1.41
CA ARG A 9 -29.61 36.82 0.85
C ARG A 9 -28.87 36.73 -0.48
N ALA A 10 -28.96 37.76 -1.32
CA ALA A 10 -28.25 37.81 -2.59
C ALA A 10 -26.72 37.90 -2.39
N PHE A 11 -26.26 38.67 -1.39
CA PHE A 11 -24.84 38.81 -1.09
C PHE A 11 -24.22 37.51 -0.54
N VAL A 12 -24.92 36.82 0.37
CA VAL A 12 -24.46 35.53 0.90
C VAL A 12 -24.43 34.45 -0.20
N PHE A 13 -25.39 34.46 -1.11
CA PHE A 13 -25.44 33.52 -2.23
C PHE A 13 -24.32 33.78 -3.26
N LEU A 14 -23.98 35.05 -3.51
CA LEU A 14 -22.89 35.43 -4.41
C LEU A 14 -21.50 35.08 -3.82
N VAL A 15 -21.32 35.24 -2.51
CA VAL A 15 -20.08 34.86 -1.80
C VAL A 15 -19.91 33.33 -1.78
N LEU A 16 -20.98 32.57 -1.59
CA LEU A 16 -20.95 31.10 -1.69
C LEU A 16 -20.66 30.62 -3.12
N LEU A 17 -21.20 31.28 -4.15
CA LEU A 17 -20.90 30.97 -5.55
C LEU A 17 -19.47 31.31 -5.95
N LEU A 18 -18.87 32.36 -5.38
CA LEU A 18 -17.47 32.72 -5.60
C LEU A 18 -16.50 31.77 -4.87
N LEU A 19 -16.87 31.27 -3.69
CA LEU A 19 -16.10 30.25 -2.94
C LEU A 19 -16.14 28.86 -3.60
N CYS A 20 -17.22 28.52 -4.33
CA CYS A 20 -17.31 27.27 -5.10
C CYS A 20 -16.55 27.29 -6.44
N ARG A 21 -16.10 28.46 -6.93
CA ARG A 21 -15.30 28.57 -8.17
C ARG A 21 -13.79 28.41 -7.96
N SER A 22 -13.32 28.24 -6.72
CA SER A 22 -11.91 27.97 -6.40
C SER A 22 -11.63 26.51 -6.01
N LEU A 23 -12.59 25.61 -6.25
CA LEU A 23 -12.38 24.16 -6.14
C LEU A 23 -12.06 23.62 -7.53
N ASP A 24 -10.77 23.48 -7.83
CA ASP A 24 -10.36 22.58 -8.92
C ASP A 24 -10.92 21.19 -8.59
N PRO A 25 -11.69 20.56 -9.48
CA PRO A 25 -12.20 19.22 -9.25
C PRO A 25 -11.02 18.24 -9.26
N VAL A 26 -10.54 17.86 -8.08
CA VAL A 26 -9.62 16.74 -7.93
C VAL A 26 -10.44 15.46 -8.02
N SER A 27 -10.51 14.91 -9.23
CA SER A 27 -11.09 13.59 -9.49
C SER A 27 -10.20 12.51 -8.89
N GLY A 28 -10.47 12.11 -7.66
CA GLY A 28 -9.84 10.96 -7.02
C GLY A 28 -10.46 9.65 -7.49
N PHE A 29 -9.65 8.76 -8.06
CA PHE A 29 -10.07 7.43 -8.49
C PHE A 29 -9.46 6.38 -7.54
N ILE A 30 -10.30 5.58 -6.88
CA ILE A 30 -9.83 4.40 -6.12
C ILE A 30 -9.79 3.22 -7.09
N LEU A 31 -8.59 2.83 -7.51
CA LEU A 31 -8.37 1.67 -8.38
C LEU A 31 -8.24 0.38 -7.55
N LYS A 32 -8.91 -0.69 -7.98
CA LYS A 32 -8.71 -2.02 -7.39
C LYS A 32 -7.32 -2.55 -7.76
N GLY A 33 -6.37 -2.47 -6.83
CA GLY A 33 -5.06 -3.12 -6.98
C GLY A 33 -4.08 -2.38 -7.89
N CYS A 34 -4.19 -1.06 -7.99
CA CYS A 34 -3.19 -0.20 -8.63
C CYS A 34 -3.00 1.08 -7.81
N ARG A 35 -1.78 1.60 -7.77
CA ARG A 35 -1.48 2.94 -7.27
C ARG A 35 -1.37 3.89 -8.45
N THR A 36 -2.15 4.96 -8.45
CA THR A 36 -2.06 6.00 -9.49
C THR A 36 -1.47 7.30 -8.99
N THR A 37 -0.80 7.98 -9.91
CA THR A 37 -0.53 9.41 -9.88
C THR A 37 -1.18 10.05 -11.10
N VAL A 38 -1.10 11.38 -11.24
CA VAL A 38 -1.68 12.15 -12.36
C VAL A 38 -1.35 11.56 -13.75
N THR A 39 -0.16 10.96 -13.92
CA THR A 39 0.31 10.47 -15.22
C THR A 39 0.73 9.00 -15.25
N THR A 40 0.78 8.32 -14.11
CA THR A 40 1.39 6.99 -13.98
C THR A 40 0.53 6.05 -13.15
N ALA A 41 0.27 4.85 -13.66
CA ALA A 41 -0.39 3.77 -12.92
C ALA A 41 0.61 2.63 -12.64
N ILE A 42 0.79 2.29 -11.36
CA ILE A 42 1.68 1.24 -10.87
C ILE A 42 0.83 0.10 -10.28
N CYS A 43 0.81 -1.03 -10.97
CA CYS A 43 -0.02 -2.20 -10.69
C CYS A 43 0.83 -3.47 -10.48
N VAL A 44 1.99 -3.33 -9.83
CA VAL A 44 3.01 -4.39 -9.75
C VAL A 44 2.66 -5.45 -8.70
N ALA A 45 2.84 -6.73 -9.04
CA ALA A 45 2.69 -7.86 -8.12
C ALA A 45 1.28 -8.04 -7.49
N ASN A 46 0.23 -7.56 -8.16
CA ASN A 46 -1.14 -7.56 -7.66
C ASN A 46 -1.99 -8.78 -8.10
N LYS A 47 -1.33 -9.81 -8.66
CA LYS A 47 -1.96 -11.07 -9.13
C LYS A 47 -3.07 -10.85 -10.17
N LEU A 48 -3.04 -9.74 -10.90
CA LEU A 48 -4.04 -9.37 -11.88
C LEU A 48 -4.10 -10.40 -13.03
N THR A 49 -5.31 -10.79 -13.41
CA THR A 49 -5.56 -11.71 -14.54
C THR A 49 -6.08 -10.99 -15.78
N GLN A 50 -6.52 -9.74 -15.63
CA GLN A 50 -6.99 -8.85 -16.69
C GLN A 50 -6.46 -7.44 -16.45
N ILE A 51 -6.45 -6.62 -17.49
CA ILE A 51 -6.07 -5.21 -17.40
C ILE A 51 -7.21 -4.42 -16.73
N PRO A 52 -6.93 -3.60 -15.70
CA PRO A 52 -7.96 -2.82 -15.02
C PRO A 52 -8.63 -1.83 -15.98
N LYS A 53 -9.97 -1.84 -16.01
CA LYS A 53 -10.78 -1.00 -16.91
C LYS A 53 -11.03 0.40 -16.37
N ASP A 54 -10.77 0.60 -15.09
CA ASP A 54 -10.97 1.81 -14.30
C ASP A 54 -9.81 2.82 -14.40
N LEU A 55 -8.78 2.53 -15.20
CA LEU A 55 -7.61 3.40 -15.36
C LEU A 55 -7.98 4.77 -15.96
N PRO A 56 -7.47 5.89 -15.40
CA PRO A 56 -7.75 7.22 -15.93
C PRO A 56 -7.22 7.40 -17.37
N PRO A 57 -7.96 8.08 -18.26
CA PRO A 57 -7.54 8.29 -19.65
C PRO A 57 -6.33 9.22 -19.78
N THR A 58 -5.95 9.93 -18.72
CA THR A 58 -4.78 10.82 -18.65
C THR A 58 -3.46 10.08 -18.44
N VAL A 59 -3.49 8.79 -18.10
CA VAL A 59 -2.30 8.02 -17.78
C VAL A 59 -1.41 7.85 -19.02
N THR A 60 -0.14 8.22 -18.87
CA THR A 60 0.88 8.10 -19.92
C THR A 60 1.81 6.92 -19.70
N THR A 61 1.87 6.37 -18.49
CA THR A 61 2.71 5.21 -18.14
C THR A 61 1.94 4.21 -17.30
N ILE A 62 1.93 2.94 -17.72
CA ILE A 62 1.34 1.83 -16.97
C ILE A 62 2.41 0.77 -16.71
N ASP A 63 2.54 0.35 -15.45
CA ASP A 63 3.38 -0.77 -15.02
C ASP A 63 2.52 -1.91 -14.47
N LEU A 64 2.41 -3.00 -15.23
CA LEU A 64 1.68 -4.23 -14.90
C LEU A 64 2.64 -5.41 -14.66
N THR A 65 3.88 -5.12 -14.24
CA THR A 65 4.91 -6.13 -14.00
C THR A 65 4.49 -7.15 -12.92
N LEU A 66 4.95 -8.40 -13.05
CA LEU A 66 4.75 -9.47 -12.04
C LEU A 66 3.28 -9.83 -11.76
N ASN A 67 2.43 -9.84 -12.80
CA ASN A 67 1.03 -10.25 -12.69
C ASN A 67 0.78 -11.64 -13.32
N ARG A 68 -0.48 -11.98 -13.58
CA ARG A 68 -0.93 -13.27 -14.10
C ARG A 68 -1.71 -13.12 -15.41
N LEU A 69 -1.48 -12.05 -16.16
CA LEU A 69 -2.11 -11.80 -17.45
C LEU A 69 -1.72 -12.92 -18.43
N SER A 70 -2.71 -13.52 -19.11
CA SER A 70 -2.49 -14.64 -20.03
C SER A 70 -2.73 -14.31 -21.50
N ARG A 71 -3.54 -13.29 -21.78
CA ARG A 71 -3.90 -12.88 -23.13
C ARG A 71 -4.14 -11.37 -23.18
N ILE A 72 -3.80 -10.74 -24.29
CA ILE A 72 -4.05 -9.31 -24.55
C ILE A 72 -5.03 -9.18 -25.72
N ARG A 73 -6.07 -8.37 -25.53
CA ARG A 73 -7.21 -8.22 -26.43
C ARG A 73 -7.39 -6.74 -26.83
N PRO A 74 -8.05 -6.45 -27.97
CA PRO A 74 -8.40 -5.07 -28.35
C PRO A 74 -9.24 -4.33 -27.30
N SER A 75 -10.05 -5.07 -26.53
CA SER A 75 -10.88 -4.52 -25.45
C SER A 75 -10.12 -4.04 -24.22
N ASP A 76 -8.82 -4.30 -24.12
CA ASP A 76 -8.06 -4.06 -22.89
C ASP A 76 -7.54 -2.61 -22.78
N PHE A 77 -7.36 -1.90 -23.91
CA PHE A 77 -6.83 -0.53 -23.95
C PHE A 77 -7.71 0.55 -24.62
N PRO A 78 -9.05 0.42 -24.77
CA PRO A 78 -9.83 1.36 -25.58
C PRO A 78 -9.89 2.79 -25.03
N PHE A 79 -9.48 3.04 -23.76
CA PHE A 79 -9.60 4.33 -23.08
C PHE A 79 -8.26 5.05 -22.83
N LEU A 80 -7.16 4.65 -23.48
CA LEU A 80 -5.80 5.13 -23.15
C LEU A 80 -5.01 5.69 -24.36
N PRO A 81 -5.53 6.69 -25.10
CA PRO A 81 -4.93 7.15 -26.36
C PRO A 81 -3.60 7.89 -26.19
N VAL A 82 -3.33 8.45 -25.01
CA VAL A 82 -2.10 9.21 -24.68
C VAL A 82 -1.02 8.35 -24.03
N LEU A 83 -1.22 7.03 -23.92
CA LEU A 83 -0.28 6.12 -23.29
C LEU A 83 1.04 6.10 -24.07
N LYS A 84 2.16 6.39 -23.39
CA LYS A 84 3.51 6.42 -23.96
C LYS A 84 4.34 5.21 -23.57
N ARG A 85 4.11 4.63 -22.37
CA ARG A 85 4.86 3.48 -21.88
C ARG A 85 3.93 2.43 -21.26
N LEU A 86 4.11 1.19 -21.68
CA LEU A 86 3.39 0.04 -21.15
C LEU A 86 4.38 -1.07 -20.78
N ASP A 87 4.42 -1.44 -19.50
CA ASP A 87 5.24 -2.54 -18.99
C ASP A 87 4.36 -3.74 -18.61
N LEU A 88 4.54 -4.86 -19.31
CA LEU A 88 3.85 -6.13 -19.13
C LEU A 88 4.84 -7.26 -18.76
N ASN A 89 6.03 -6.90 -18.27
CA ASN A 89 7.10 -7.83 -17.95
C ASN A 89 6.69 -8.87 -16.88
N GLN A 90 7.20 -10.10 -16.99
CA GLN A 90 6.97 -11.18 -16.02
C GLN A 90 5.47 -11.47 -15.79
N ASN A 91 4.75 -11.70 -16.88
CA ASN A 91 3.36 -12.17 -16.86
C ASN A 91 3.29 -13.61 -17.43
N LYS A 92 2.08 -14.07 -17.79
CA LYS A 92 1.84 -15.39 -18.40
C LYS A 92 1.30 -15.26 -19.82
N ILE A 93 1.57 -14.15 -20.51
CA ILE A 93 0.94 -13.83 -21.80
C ILE A 93 1.42 -14.85 -22.85
N SER A 94 0.51 -15.71 -23.30
CA SER A 94 0.77 -16.69 -24.35
C SER A 94 0.19 -16.29 -25.71
N GLN A 95 -0.76 -15.35 -25.73
CA GLN A 95 -1.44 -14.91 -26.95
C GLN A 95 -1.69 -13.39 -26.93
N ILE A 96 -1.49 -12.74 -28.08
CA ILE A 96 -1.89 -11.36 -28.34
C ILE A 96 -2.81 -11.40 -29.55
N ASP A 97 -4.02 -10.88 -29.40
CA ASP A 97 -5.01 -10.86 -30.48
C ASP A 97 -4.64 -9.80 -31.53
N ARG A 98 -5.10 -10.01 -32.77
CA ARG A 98 -4.91 -9.04 -33.85
C ARG A 98 -5.51 -7.68 -33.47
N GLY A 99 -4.75 -6.61 -33.69
CA GLY A 99 -5.20 -5.25 -33.38
C GLY A 99 -5.32 -4.95 -31.89
N ALA A 100 -4.75 -5.78 -31.01
CA ALA A 100 -4.86 -5.59 -29.56
C ALA A 100 -4.31 -4.24 -29.06
N PHE A 101 -3.38 -3.63 -29.80
CA PHE A 101 -2.80 -2.32 -29.49
C PHE A 101 -3.25 -1.20 -30.44
N SER A 102 -4.30 -1.43 -31.25
CA SER A 102 -4.73 -0.50 -32.31
C SER A 102 -5.03 0.92 -31.81
N GLY A 103 -5.54 1.06 -30.58
CA GLY A 103 -5.83 2.36 -29.95
C GLY A 103 -4.61 3.07 -29.32
N LEU A 104 -3.42 2.48 -29.35
CA LEU A 104 -2.23 2.97 -28.64
C LEU A 104 -1.23 3.69 -29.57
N SER A 105 -1.71 4.61 -30.41
CA SER A 105 -0.89 5.31 -31.40
C SER A 105 0.23 6.17 -30.80
N SER A 106 0.08 6.64 -29.56
CA SER A 106 1.08 7.43 -28.82
C SER A 106 2.15 6.59 -28.13
N LEU A 107 2.04 5.25 -28.15
CA LEU A 107 2.90 4.36 -27.38
C LEU A 107 4.31 4.36 -27.96
N GLN A 108 5.29 4.71 -27.11
CA GLN A 108 6.71 4.82 -27.47
C GLN A 108 7.51 3.62 -27.00
N LYS A 109 7.12 3.01 -25.85
CA LYS A 109 7.86 1.91 -25.23
C LYS A 109 6.91 0.79 -24.80
N LEU A 110 7.16 -0.41 -25.29
CA LEU A 110 6.41 -1.61 -24.95
C LEU A 110 7.37 -2.70 -24.45
N ASN A 111 7.12 -3.19 -23.23
CA ASN A 111 7.88 -4.27 -22.62
C ASN A 111 7.00 -5.50 -22.39
N LEU A 112 7.27 -6.58 -23.12
CA LEU A 112 6.60 -7.87 -23.07
C LEU A 112 7.58 -8.99 -22.63
N ASN A 113 8.68 -8.63 -21.99
CA ASN A 113 9.70 -9.59 -21.56
C ASN A 113 9.15 -10.63 -20.59
N ASN A 114 9.77 -11.81 -20.57
CA ASN A 114 9.47 -12.89 -19.62
C ASN A 114 7.99 -13.31 -19.63
N ASN A 115 7.45 -13.56 -20.81
CA ASN A 115 6.09 -14.05 -21.02
C ASN A 115 6.13 -15.46 -21.64
N LYS A 116 5.06 -15.89 -22.33
CA LYS A 116 4.88 -17.24 -22.89
C LYS A 116 4.51 -17.23 -24.38
N LEU A 117 4.87 -16.17 -25.10
CA LEU A 117 4.57 -16.04 -26.53
C LEU A 117 5.32 -17.12 -27.33
N LEU A 118 4.60 -17.84 -28.20
CA LEU A 118 5.16 -18.89 -29.07
C LEU A 118 5.46 -18.41 -30.49
N GLU A 119 4.70 -17.42 -30.96
CA GLU A 119 4.81 -16.81 -32.28
C GLU A 119 4.36 -15.35 -32.24
N LEU A 120 4.78 -14.57 -33.24
CA LEU A 120 4.25 -13.24 -33.48
C LEU A 120 3.36 -13.27 -34.73
N GLY A 121 2.05 -13.39 -34.50
CA GLY A 121 1.04 -13.51 -35.55
C GLY A 121 0.80 -12.22 -36.34
N ASP A 122 -0.11 -12.30 -37.32
CA ASP A 122 -0.46 -11.16 -38.17
C ASP A 122 -1.14 -10.03 -37.38
N GLY A 123 -0.69 -8.79 -37.61
CA GLY A 123 -1.28 -7.59 -37.03
C GLY A 123 -1.26 -7.50 -35.50
N VAL A 124 -0.39 -8.23 -34.80
CA VAL A 124 -0.31 -8.18 -33.32
C VAL A 124 0.16 -6.82 -32.80
N PHE A 125 0.96 -6.07 -33.58
CA PHE A 125 1.43 -4.71 -33.25
C PHE A 125 0.78 -3.63 -34.12
N GLU A 126 -0.38 -3.93 -34.70
CA GLU A 126 -1.14 -2.96 -35.49
C GLU A 126 -1.52 -1.73 -34.66
N GLY A 127 -1.35 -0.53 -35.23
CA GLY A 127 -1.61 0.78 -34.59
C GLY A 127 -0.44 1.39 -33.80
N LEU A 128 0.67 0.66 -33.57
CA LEU A 128 1.83 1.13 -32.81
C LEU A 128 2.80 2.01 -33.63
N SER A 129 2.30 3.07 -34.27
CA SER A 129 3.09 3.90 -35.19
C SER A 129 4.21 4.71 -34.52
N SER A 130 4.04 5.12 -33.26
CA SER A 130 5.02 5.90 -32.50
C SER A 130 6.02 5.05 -31.70
N LEU A 131 5.95 3.71 -31.82
CA LEU A 131 6.75 2.81 -30.99
C LEU A 131 8.22 2.89 -31.39
N THR A 132 9.06 3.22 -30.42
CA THR A 132 10.52 3.39 -30.61
C THR A 132 11.32 2.23 -30.01
N GLU A 133 10.77 1.57 -28.99
CA GLU A 133 11.43 0.55 -28.19
C GLU A 133 10.46 -0.60 -27.92
N LEU A 134 10.78 -1.79 -28.44
CA LEU A 134 10.03 -3.03 -28.22
C LEU A 134 10.94 -4.08 -27.58
N ARG A 135 10.53 -4.58 -26.42
CA ARG A 135 11.19 -5.69 -25.75
C ARG A 135 10.28 -6.90 -25.67
N ILE A 136 10.71 -8.02 -26.24
CA ILE A 136 10.01 -9.32 -26.26
C ILE A 136 10.95 -10.48 -25.90
N ALA A 137 11.98 -10.19 -25.12
CA ALA A 137 12.97 -11.16 -24.66
C ALA A 137 12.41 -12.17 -23.66
N SER A 138 13.03 -13.34 -23.57
CA SER A 138 12.62 -14.43 -22.68
C SER A 138 11.16 -14.87 -22.90
N ASN A 139 10.80 -15.09 -24.17
CA ASN A 139 9.58 -15.77 -24.56
C ASN A 139 9.96 -17.13 -25.18
N SER A 140 9.10 -17.72 -26.00
CA SER A 140 9.37 -18.96 -26.73
C SER A 140 9.03 -18.81 -28.21
N ILE A 141 9.33 -17.61 -28.76
CA ILE A 141 8.98 -17.22 -30.12
C ILE A 141 9.80 -18.04 -31.11
N LYS A 142 9.11 -18.79 -31.97
CA LYS A 142 9.71 -19.61 -33.03
C LYS A 142 9.58 -18.99 -34.43
N SER A 143 8.50 -18.24 -34.65
CA SER A 143 8.14 -17.67 -35.94
C SER A 143 7.61 -16.24 -35.81
N VAL A 144 7.74 -15.48 -36.90
CA VAL A 144 7.29 -14.10 -37.04
C VAL A 144 6.54 -13.98 -38.35
N ALA A 145 5.29 -13.51 -38.30
CA ALA A 145 4.46 -13.34 -39.49
C ALA A 145 4.93 -12.15 -40.35
N SER A 146 4.65 -12.23 -41.65
CA SER A 146 5.12 -11.26 -42.65
C SER A 146 4.48 -9.86 -42.55
N THR A 147 3.40 -9.71 -41.78
CA THR A 147 2.70 -8.43 -41.56
C THR A 147 2.81 -7.89 -40.14
N CYS A 148 3.50 -8.62 -39.25
CA CYS A 148 3.57 -8.34 -37.82
C CYS A 148 4.05 -6.91 -37.49
N PHE A 149 5.05 -6.41 -38.23
CA PHE A 149 5.72 -5.13 -37.96
C PHE A 149 5.30 -4.00 -38.92
N ARG A 150 4.33 -4.24 -39.81
CA ARG A 150 3.93 -3.31 -40.88
C ARG A 150 3.56 -1.91 -40.38
N SER A 151 2.97 -1.80 -39.19
CA SER A 151 2.54 -0.52 -38.60
C SER A 151 3.61 0.16 -37.72
N VAL A 152 4.72 -0.51 -37.43
CA VAL A 152 5.69 -0.11 -36.39
C VAL A 152 6.86 0.67 -37.02
N THR A 153 6.56 1.77 -37.69
CA THR A 153 7.51 2.48 -38.57
C THR A 153 8.61 3.24 -37.83
N SER A 154 8.38 3.63 -36.57
CA SER A 154 9.34 4.42 -35.76
C SER A 154 10.28 3.57 -34.89
N LEU A 155 10.25 2.24 -35.03
CA LEU A 155 11.00 1.37 -34.14
C LEU A 155 12.51 1.51 -34.37
N THR A 156 13.24 1.79 -33.29
CA THR A 156 14.71 1.93 -33.33
C THR A 156 15.43 0.85 -32.55
N PHE A 157 14.78 0.29 -31.52
CA PHE A 157 15.34 -0.75 -30.67
C PHE A 157 14.38 -1.94 -30.59
N LEU A 158 14.89 -3.13 -30.92
CA LEU A 158 14.16 -4.39 -30.83
C LEU A 158 14.99 -5.44 -30.11
N ASP A 159 14.48 -5.93 -28.98
CA ASP A 159 15.08 -7.03 -28.23
C ASP A 159 14.22 -8.29 -28.32
N MET A 160 14.72 -9.30 -29.03
CA MET A 160 14.15 -10.63 -29.17
C MET A 160 15.03 -11.70 -28.52
N SER A 161 15.84 -11.33 -27.54
CA SER A 161 16.76 -12.26 -26.88
C SER A 161 16.06 -13.42 -26.19
N ASN A 162 16.74 -14.55 -26.03
CA ASN A 162 16.24 -15.70 -25.26
C ASN A 162 14.87 -16.18 -25.78
N ASN A 163 14.80 -16.45 -27.08
CA ASN A 163 13.67 -17.03 -27.80
C ASN A 163 14.13 -18.27 -28.58
N ASP A 164 13.26 -18.83 -29.42
CA ASP A 164 13.50 -20.10 -30.12
C ASP A 164 13.66 -19.92 -31.65
N LEU A 165 14.12 -18.75 -32.12
CA LEU A 165 14.39 -18.51 -33.54
C LEU A 165 15.53 -19.39 -34.04
N GLN A 166 15.31 -20.16 -35.11
CA GLN A 166 16.26 -21.19 -35.60
C GLN A 166 17.03 -20.77 -36.86
N ASP A 167 16.44 -19.92 -37.69
CA ASP A 167 16.99 -19.48 -38.97
C ASP A 167 16.88 -17.96 -39.18
N LEU A 168 17.61 -17.45 -40.16
CA LEU A 168 17.57 -16.04 -40.54
C LEU A 168 16.36 -15.66 -41.39
N ALA A 169 15.52 -16.60 -41.83
CA ALA A 169 14.38 -16.28 -42.70
C ALA A 169 13.40 -15.35 -41.96
N HIS A 170 13.16 -15.62 -40.69
CA HIS A 170 12.33 -14.77 -39.82
C HIS A 170 12.99 -13.42 -39.52
N VAL A 171 14.31 -13.40 -39.30
CA VAL A 171 15.06 -12.16 -39.09
C VAL A 171 15.01 -11.25 -40.31
N ARG A 172 15.09 -11.84 -41.52
CA ARG A 172 14.93 -11.12 -42.79
C ARG A 172 13.57 -10.44 -42.88
N LEU A 173 12.49 -11.12 -42.47
CA LEU A 173 11.15 -10.53 -42.46
C LEU A 173 11.05 -9.33 -41.51
N VAL A 174 11.70 -9.39 -40.35
CA VAL A 174 11.76 -8.30 -39.37
C VAL A 174 12.47 -7.09 -39.96
N ILE A 175 13.69 -7.27 -40.49
CA ILE A 175 14.51 -6.17 -41.01
C ILE A 175 13.84 -5.51 -42.23
N ARG A 176 13.23 -6.29 -43.13
CA ARG A 176 12.51 -5.73 -44.30
C ARG A 176 11.33 -4.84 -43.93
N GLN A 177 10.68 -5.08 -42.79
CA GLN A 177 9.53 -4.31 -42.33
C GLN A 177 9.93 -3.10 -41.47
N LEU A 178 11.19 -3.02 -41.01
CA LEU A 178 11.64 -2.03 -40.04
C LEU A 178 12.86 -1.24 -40.57
N PRO A 179 12.68 -0.35 -41.55
CA PRO A 179 13.79 0.39 -42.17
C PRO A 179 14.49 1.35 -41.20
N GLY A 180 13.83 1.80 -40.13
CA GLY A 180 14.38 2.69 -39.11
C GLY A 180 15.10 2.00 -37.95
N LEU A 181 15.17 0.66 -37.95
CA LEU A 181 15.75 -0.11 -36.86
C LEU A 181 17.26 0.14 -36.75
N ARG A 182 17.72 0.48 -35.53
CA ARG A 182 19.14 0.77 -35.23
C ARG A 182 19.80 -0.34 -34.44
N ASP A 183 19.10 -0.87 -33.45
CA ASP A 183 19.63 -1.85 -32.51
C ASP A 183 18.76 -3.11 -32.52
N LEU A 184 19.33 -4.22 -32.96
CA LEU A 184 18.67 -5.52 -33.00
C LEU A 184 19.41 -6.52 -32.11
N VAL A 185 18.71 -7.05 -31.10
CA VAL A 185 19.25 -8.01 -30.14
C VAL A 185 18.59 -9.37 -30.33
N LEU A 186 19.37 -10.34 -30.81
CA LEU A 186 18.98 -11.73 -31.07
C LEU A 186 19.73 -12.73 -30.19
N LYS A 187 20.29 -12.24 -29.08
CA LYS A 187 21.10 -13.02 -28.14
C LYS A 187 20.34 -14.26 -27.62
N ARG A 188 21.02 -15.38 -27.38
CA ARG A 188 20.40 -16.61 -26.81
C ARG A 188 19.20 -17.12 -27.62
N ASN A 189 19.26 -17.07 -28.95
CA ASN A 189 18.31 -17.80 -29.79
C ASN A 189 18.90 -19.17 -30.19
N ARG A 190 18.30 -19.84 -31.17
CA ARG A 190 18.73 -21.14 -31.68
C ARG A 190 19.31 -21.06 -33.10
N LEU A 191 19.79 -19.88 -33.52
CA LEU A 191 20.36 -19.70 -34.86
C LEU A 191 21.57 -20.60 -35.06
N THR A 192 21.58 -21.38 -36.14
CA THR A 192 22.66 -22.32 -36.49
C THR A 192 23.60 -21.78 -37.56
N SER A 193 23.15 -20.82 -38.37
CA SER A 193 23.97 -20.19 -39.41
C SER A 193 23.71 -18.70 -39.50
N PHE A 194 24.74 -17.96 -39.91
CA PHE A 194 24.62 -16.56 -40.30
C PHE A 194 25.37 -16.34 -41.60
N ARG A 195 24.61 -15.97 -42.65
CA ARG A 195 25.13 -15.69 -43.98
C ARG A 195 24.65 -14.32 -44.39
N SER A 196 25.57 -13.36 -44.44
CA SER A 196 25.27 -11.95 -44.70
C SER A 196 24.37 -11.71 -45.92
N TRP A 197 24.57 -12.45 -47.03
CA TRP A 197 23.79 -12.29 -48.26
C TRP A 197 22.31 -12.70 -48.11
N GLU A 198 21.95 -13.51 -47.13
CA GLU A 198 20.53 -13.86 -46.87
C GLU A 198 19.73 -12.63 -46.41
N LEU A 199 20.41 -11.60 -45.91
CA LEU A 199 19.83 -10.32 -45.49
C LEU A 199 20.03 -9.21 -46.55
N ALA A 200 20.62 -9.53 -47.71
CA ALA A 200 20.77 -8.58 -48.80
C ALA A 200 19.42 -7.97 -49.20
N ASN A 201 19.44 -6.70 -49.62
CA ASN A 201 18.26 -5.94 -50.06
C ASN A 201 17.21 -5.61 -48.97
N SER A 202 17.57 -5.60 -47.68
CA SER A 202 16.63 -5.38 -46.57
C SER A 202 16.71 -4.02 -45.82
N SER A 203 17.51 -3.02 -46.25
CA SER A 203 17.75 -1.69 -45.62
C SER A 203 18.45 -1.74 -44.23
N ILE A 204 19.74 -1.43 -44.03
CA ILE A 204 20.63 -0.24 -44.26
C ILE A 204 20.72 0.75 -43.04
N GLY A 205 19.93 0.56 -41.98
CA GLY A 205 19.96 1.43 -40.78
C GLY A 205 20.70 0.92 -39.53
N LEU A 206 20.98 -0.39 -39.43
CA LEU A 206 21.45 -1.00 -38.18
C LEU A 206 22.82 -0.47 -37.75
N SER A 207 22.90 0.02 -36.51
CA SER A 207 24.13 0.42 -35.82
C SER A 207 24.65 -0.63 -34.84
N ALA A 208 23.76 -1.49 -34.31
CA ALA A 208 24.13 -2.55 -33.40
C ALA A 208 23.40 -3.86 -33.71
N LEU A 209 24.16 -4.95 -33.73
CA LEU A 209 23.65 -6.30 -33.91
C LEU A 209 24.26 -7.24 -32.87
N ASP A 210 23.40 -7.91 -32.10
CA ASP A 210 23.81 -8.90 -31.12
C ASP A 210 23.28 -10.29 -31.49
N LEU A 211 24.18 -11.16 -31.95
CA LEU A 211 23.96 -12.57 -32.25
C LEU A 211 24.52 -13.49 -31.16
N SER A 212 24.95 -12.93 -30.02
CA SER A 212 25.68 -13.67 -29.01
C SER A 212 24.88 -14.85 -28.43
N GLN A 213 25.56 -15.92 -28.02
CA GLN A 213 24.97 -17.09 -27.36
C GLN A 213 23.92 -17.82 -28.20
N ASN A 214 23.95 -17.68 -29.53
CA ASN A 214 23.27 -18.57 -30.47
C ASN A 214 24.06 -19.88 -30.67
N ARG A 215 23.60 -20.79 -31.53
CA ARG A 215 24.30 -22.07 -31.82
C ARG A 215 24.98 -22.05 -33.18
N LEU A 216 25.64 -20.94 -33.52
CA LEU A 216 26.20 -20.73 -34.86
C LEU A 216 27.29 -21.79 -35.15
N GLU A 217 27.10 -22.53 -36.23
CA GLU A 217 28.03 -23.52 -36.81
C GLU A 217 28.54 -23.09 -38.20
N ASP A 218 27.87 -22.16 -38.89
CA ASP A 218 28.28 -21.60 -40.18
C ASP A 218 28.17 -20.08 -40.13
N PHE A 219 29.31 -19.38 -40.21
CA PHE A 219 29.37 -17.91 -40.18
C PHE A 219 30.11 -17.39 -41.41
N ARG A 220 29.38 -16.68 -42.28
CA ARG A 220 29.90 -16.18 -43.56
C ARG A 220 29.51 -14.74 -43.84
N VAL A 221 30.52 -13.92 -44.11
CA VAL A 221 30.39 -12.49 -44.40
C VAL A 221 31.02 -12.19 -45.75
N SER A 222 30.19 -12.09 -46.79
CA SER A 222 30.58 -11.81 -48.18
C SER A 222 29.86 -10.61 -48.80
N ALA A 223 28.83 -10.05 -48.14
CA ALA A 223 28.12 -8.86 -48.58
C ALA A 223 28.08 -7.81 -47.46
N ASP A 224 28.33 -6.53 -47.81
CA ASP A 224 28.16 -5.39 -46.90
C ASP A 224 26.67 -5.02 -46.78
N VAL A 225 25.95 -5.73 -45.92
CA VAL A 225 24.51 -5.54 -45.70
C VAL A 225 24.18 -4.51 -44.60
N PHE A 226 25.17 -4.12 -43.78
CA PHE A 226 24.99 -3.19 -42.66
C PHE A 226 26.05 -2.07 -42.66
N PRO A 227 25.90 -1.04 -43.52
CA PRO A 227 26.94 -0.03 -43.71
C PRO A 227 27.16 0.89 -42.49
N ASN A 228 26.23 0.92 -41.52
CA ASN A 228 26.32 1.76 -40.32
C ASN A 228 26.67 0.98 -39.04
N LEU A 229 27.05 -0.30 -39.17
CA LEU A 229 27.28 -1.17 -38.02
C LEU A 229 28.53 -0.74 -37.25
N THR A 230 28.34 -0.36 -35.98
CA THR A 230 29.45 0.04 -35.08
C THR A 230 29.61 -0.90 -33.90
N ARG A 231 28.53 -1.59 -33.49
CA ARG A 231 28.55 -2.57 -32.40
C ARG A 231 28.15 -3.94 -32.93
N PHE A 232 29.02 -4.94 -32.75
CA PHE A 232 28.75 -6.29 -33.17
C PHE A 232 29.11 -7.30 -32.09
N ASN A 233 28.13 -8.10 -31.66
CA ASN A 233 28.36 -9.17 -30.70
C ASN A 233 28.04 -10.50 -31.36
N ILE A 234 28.99 -11.42 -31.36
CA ILE A 234 28.82 -12.76 -31.93
C ILE A 234 29.21 -13.87 -30.94
N GLY A 235 29.89 -13.52 -29.84
CA GLY A 235 30.39 -14.47 -28.84
C GLY A 235 29.35 -15.31 -28.10
N GLY A 236 29.78 -16.37 -27.41
CA GLY A 236 29.07 -16.92 -26.26
C GLY A 236 28.52 -18.33 -26.42
N PHE A 237 28.94 -19.06 -27.46
CA PHE A 237 28.53 -20.44 -27.68
C PHE A 237 29.69 -21.43 -27.52
N GLN A 238 29.50 -22.46 -26.70
CA GLN A 238 30.43 -23.57 -26.59
C GLN A 238 30.01 -24.71 -27.51
N SER A 239 30.17 -24.54 -28.83
CA SER A 239 30.06 -25.69 -29.73
C SER A 239 31.21 -26.67 -29.50
N LYS A 240 30.94 -27.97 -29.60
CA LYS A 240 31.99 -28.99 -29.72
C LYS A 240 32.51 -29.08 -31.16
N ARG A 241 31.74 -28.60 -32.14
CA ARG A 241 32.09 -28.64 -33.56
C ARG A 241 32.80 -27.34 -33.97
N PRO A 242 33.87 -27.42 -34.79
CA PRO A 242 34.47 -26.23 -35.35
C PRO A 242 33.45 -25.53 -36.24
N MET A 243 33.27 -24.22 -36.04
CA MET A 243 32.41 -23.42 -36.91
C MET A 243 33.07 -23.26 -38.28
N VAL A 244 32.28 -23.28 -39.34
CA VAL A 244 32.71 -22.90 -40.68
C VAL A 244 32.81 -21.38 -40.70
N TRP A 245 33.99 -20.87 -41.05
CA TRP A 245 34.29 -19.44 -41.08
C TRP A 245 34.69 -19.00 -42.48
N ASP A 246 34.00 -18.00 -43.02
CA ASP A 246 34.40 -17.30 -44.24
C ASP A 246 34.19 -15.80 -44.10
N THR A 247 35.30 -15.07 -43.94
CA THR A 247 35.35 -13.62 -43.81
C THR A 247 36.23 -12.98 -44.88
N THR A 248 36.47 -13.70 -45.99
CA THR A 248 37.40 -13.29 -47.05
C THR A 248 37.10 -11.92 -47.66
N SER A 249 35.84 -11.48 -47.63
CA SER A 249 35.40 -10.14 -48.09
C SER A 249 34.82 -9.27 -46.96
N ALA A 250 35.11 -9.59 -45.69
CA ALA A 250 34.48 -8.94 -44.55
C ALA A 250 34.96 -7.50 -44.28
N GLY A 251 35.96 -6.99 -45.02
CA GLY A 251 36.52 -5.65 -44.84
C GLY A 251 35.49 -4.52 -44.94
N GLY A 252 34.45 -4.67 -45.77
CA GLY A 252 33.33 -3.71 -45.83
C GLY A 252 32.41 -3.78 -44.61
N PHE A 253 31.98 -4.99 -44.25
CA PHE A 253 31.02 -5.23 -43.16
C PHE A 253 31.62 -4.93 -41.77
N LEU A 254 32.84 -5.40 -41.50
CA LEU A 254 33.49 -5.30 -40.19
C LEU A 254 34.38 -4.05 -40.04
N GLY A 255 34.81 -3.43 -41.13
CA GLY A 255 35.77 -2.31 -41.11
C GLY A 255 35.29 -1.03 -40.42
N ARG A 256 34.02 -0.98 -39.99
CA ARG A 256 33.41 0.14 -39.25
C ARG A 256 33.06 -0.21 -37.80
N VAL A 257 33.20 -1.48 -37.42
CA VAL A 257 32.86 -1.96 -36.08
C VAL A 257 33.89 -1.43 -35.09
N SER A 258 33.43 -0.58 -34.17
CA SER A 258 34.25 0.00 -33.11
C SER A 258 34.16 -0.76 -31.79
N ARG A 259 33.08 -1.51 -31.57
CA ARG A 259 32.92 -2.40 -30.42
C ARG A 259 32.58 -3.81 -30.86
N LEU A 260 33.45 -4.75 -30.54
CA LEU A 260 33.34 -6.15 -30.92
C LEU A 260 33.35 -7.06 -29.69
N ASP A 261 32.37 -7.96 -29.59
CA ASP A 261 32.34 -9.02 -28.58
C ASP A 261 32.45 -10.41 -29.23
N ILE A 262 33.61 -11.04 -29.01
CA ILE A 262 33.94 -12.39 -29.49
C ILE A 262 34.07 -13.40 -28.35
N SER A 263 33.52 -13.08 -27.18
CA SER A 263 33.63 -13.91 -25.97
C SER A 263 33.27 -15.36 -26.25
N GLY A 264 34.10 -16.32 -25.85
CA GLY A 264 33.77 -17.75 -25.90
C GLY A 264 33.57 -18.35 -27.28
N LEU A 265 33.95 -17.68 -28.36
CA LEU A 265 33.88 -18.28 -29.71
C LEU A 265 34.92 -19.40 -29.87
N PRO A 266 34.52 -20.58 -30.40
CA PRO A 266 35.44 -21.68 -30.69
C PRO A 266 36.03 -21.53 -32.10
N VAL A 267 37.06 -20.69 -32.24
CA VAL A 267 37.64 -20.31 -33.55
C VAL A 267 39.13 -20.62 -33.58
N ALA A 268 39.62 -21.10 -34.71
CA ALA A 268 41.06 -21.26 -34.91
C ALA A 268 41.76 -19.89 -34.97
N LEU A 269 43.02 -19.84 -34.53
CA LEU A 269 43.78 -18.60 -34.45
C LEU A 269 43.92 -17.89 -35.82
N LYS A 270 43.98 -18.65 -36.92
CA LYS A 270 44.04 -18.12 -38.28
C LYS A 270 42.81 -17.28 -38.64
N ASP A 271 41.62 -17.76 -38.28
CA ASP A 271 40.35 -17.11 -38.62
C ASP A 271 40.11 -15.92 -37.69
N MET A 272 40.55 -16.00 -36.43
CA MET A 272 40.58 -14.85 -35.51
C MET A 272 41.49 -13.73 -36.02
N ARG A 273 42.65 -14.06 -36.60
CA ARG A 273 43.54 -13.07 -37.22
C ARG A 273 42.86 -12.38 -38.40
N ALA A 274 42.14 -13.12 -39.25
CA ALA A 274 41.37 -12.54 -40.35
C ALA A 274 40.24 -11.63 -39.83
N LEU A 275 39.49 -12.06 -38.81
CA LEU A 275 38.42 -11.30 -38.18
C LEU A 275 38.91 -9.97 -37.60
N LEU A 276 39.96 -10.02 -36.75
CA LEU A 276 40.53 -8.84 -36.11
C LEU A 276 41.23 -7.93 -37.12
N GLY A 277 41.87 -8.51 -38.14
CA GLY A 277 42.45 -7.78 -39.27
C GLY A 277 41.41 -6.97 -40.04
N ALA A 278 40.20 -7.50 -40.23
CA ALA A 278 39.09 -6.78 -40.87
C ALA A 278 38.60 -5.57 -40.06
N THR A 279 38.88 -5.52 -38.75
CA THR A 279 38.49 -4.43 -37.84
C THR A 279 39.63 -3.46 -37.48
N ASN A 280 40.81 -3.63 -38.09
CA ASN A 280 42.05 -2.98 -37.67
C ASN A 280 42.02 -1.45 -37.68
N GLY A 281 41.19 -0.84 -38.52
CA GLY A 281 41.07 0.62 -38.64
C GLY A 281 40.03 1.29 -37.73
N SER A 282 39.16 0.51 -37.09
CA SER A 282 37.98 1.04 -36.38
C SER A 282 37.83 0.57 -34.95
N LEU A 283 38.42 -0.57 -34.59
CA LEU A 283 38.14 -1.24 -33.32
C LEU A 283 38.75 -0.49 -32.13
N ASP A 284 37.89 -0.02 -31.24
CA ASP A 284 38.24 0.70 -30.02
C ASP A 284 38.04 -0.16 -28.76
N THR A 285 36.97 -0.95 -28.74
CA THR A 285 36.62 -1.83 -27.62
C THR A 285 36.54 -3.28 -28.08
N LEU A 286 37.32 -4.15 -27.46
CA LEU A 286 37.28 -5.59 -27.71
C LEU A 286 36.98 -6.36 -26.42
N ARG A 287 35.95 -7.21 -26.49
CA ARG A 287 35.61 -8.15 -25.43
C ARG A 287 35.91 -9.58 -25.85
N MET A 288 36.73 -10.25 -25.04
CA MET A 288 37.17 -11.63 -25.21
C MET A 288 37.00 -12.38 -23.90
N ASN A 289 35.78 -12.50 -23.40
CA ASN A 289 35.53 -13.26 -22.16
C ASN A 289 35.46 -14.75 -22.45
N SER A 290 35.87 -15.59 -21.49
CA SER A 290 35.71 -17.06 -21.57
C SER A 290 36.22 -17.70 -22.87
N MET A 291 37.31 -17.16 -23.43
CA MET A 291 37.98 -17.68 -24.61
C MET A 291 38.59 -19.06 -24.34
N ARG A 292 38.67 -19.87 -25.40
CA ARG A 292 39.36 -21.16 -25.41
C ARG A 292 40.60 -21.06 -26.32
N GLY A 293 41.64 -21.84 -26.02
CA GLY A 293 42.88 -21.86 -26.80
C GLY A 293 43.93 -20.85 -26.32
N ASN A 294 44.85 -20.48 -27.20
CA ASN A 294 46.00 -19.63 -26.88
C ASN A 294 45.59 -18.14 -26.76
N LEU A 295 45.19 -17.74 -25.56
CA LEU A 295 44.77 -16.36 -25.26
C LEU A 295 45.92 -15.35 -25.41
N GLU A 296 47.15 -15.74 -25.10
CA GLU A 296 48.31 -14.86 -25.22
C GLU A 296 48.53 -14.41 -26.68
N ALA A 297 48.45 -15.35 -27.62
CA ALA A 297 48.51 -15.04 -29.04
C ALA A 297 47.36 -14.13 -29.49
N LEU A 298 46.13 -14.34 -28.97
CA LEU A 298 44.98 -13.48 -29.27
C LEU A 298 45.15 -12.06 -28.72
N VAL A 299 45.66 -11.92 -27.49
CA VAL A 299 45.97 -10.62 -26.88
C VAL A 299 47.04 -9.90 -27.69
N SER A 300 48.09 -10.60 -28.13
CA SER A 300 49.14 -10.04 -28.99
C SER A 300 48.58 -9.51 -30.33
N ILE A 301 47.73 -10.29 -31.01
CA ILE A 301 47.05 -9.86 -32.25
C ILE A 301 46.16 -8.65 -31.97
N SER A 302 45.36 -8.70 -30.91
CA SER A 302 44.41 -7.64 -30.56
C SER A 302 45.13 -6.32 -30.25
N CYS A 303 46.22 -6.39 -29.49
CA CYS A 303 47.00 -5.22 -29.12
C CYS A 303 47.86 -4.65 -30.25
N SER A 304 47.99 -5.37 -31.38
CA SER A 304 48.57 -4.81 -32.59
C SER A 304 47.62 -3.83 -33.32
N ILE A 305 46.35 -3.78 -32.93
CA ILE A 305 45.35 -2.87 -33.50
C ILE A 305 45.59 -1.45 -32.94
N PRO A 306 45.86 -0.45 -33.79
CA PRO A 306 46.31 0.86 -33.34
C PRO A 306 45.22 1.65 -32.59
N THR A 307 43.95 1.42 -32.92
CA THR A 307 42.80 2.13 -32.30
C THR A 307 42.32 1.50 -31.00
N LEU A 308 42.81 0.31 -30.62
CA LEU A 308 42.27 -0.42 -29.47
C LEU A 308 42.62 0.29 -28.15
N SER A 309 41.60 0.80 -27.46
CA SER A 309 41.73 1.49 -26.18
C SER A 309 41.20 0.69 -24.99
N THR A 310 40.24 -0.20 -25.23
CA THR A 310 39.54 -0.96 -24.17
C THR A 310 39.60 -2.45 -24.44
N LEU A 311 40.18 -3.19 -23.51
CA LEU A 311 40.36 -4.63 -23.60
C LEU A 311 39.74 -5.34 -22.39
N ILE A 312 38.74 -6.19 -22.66
CA ILE A 312 37.98 -6.91 -21.62
C ILE A 312 38.24 -8.41 -21.74
N LEU A 313 38.83 -8.99 -20.69
CA LEU A 313 39.36 -10.35 -20.61
C LEU A 313 38.78 -11.13 -19.42
N ARG A 314 37.48 -11.02 -19.15
CA ARG A 314 36.86 -11.64 -17.98
C ARG A 314 36.69 -13.15 -18.15
N SER A 315 36.71 -13.88 -17.04
CA SER A 315 36.35 -15.31 -17.03
C SER A 315 37.13 -16.19 -18.03
N ASN A 316 38.40 -15.84 -18.27
CA ASN A 316 39.34 -16.58 -19.11
C ASN A 316 40.17 -17.63 -18.33
N ASN A 317 39.84 -17.88 -17.06
CA ASN A 317 40.54 -18.82 -16.20
C ASN A 317 42.05 -18.54 -16.03
N LEU A 318 42.51 -17.30 -16.26
CA LEU A 318 43.91 -16.92 -16.06
C LEU A 318 44.30 -17.14 -14.60
N ARG A 319 45.39 -17.88 -14.35
CA ARG A 319 45.94 -18.12 -13.00
C ARG A 319 47.08 -17.17 -12.64
N SER A 320 47.82 -16.71 -13.64
CA SER A 320 48.89 -15.73 -13.48
C SER A 320 48.98 -14.83 -14.71
N ILE A 321 49.64 -13.69 -14.56
CA ILE A 321 50.02 -12.81 -15.67
C ILE A 321 51.54 -12.75 -15.72
N PRO A 322 52.18 -13.43 -16.70
CA PRO A 322 53.62 -13.40 -16.85
C PRO A 322 54.11 -12.06 -17.43
N VAL A 323 55.42 -11.85 -17.36
CA VAL A 323 56.07 -10.75 -18.06
C VAL A 323 55.78 -10.84 -19.57
N GLY A 324 55.53 -9.70 -20.21
CA GLY A 324 55.32 -9.63 -21.66
C GLY A 324 53.93 -10.01 -22.17
N PHE A 325 53.01 -10.48 -21.32
CA PHE A 325 51.64 -10.85 -21.74
C PHE A 325 50.91 -9.70 -22.46
N PHE A 326 51.16 -8.45 -22.04
CA PHE A 326 50.59 -7.23 -22.64
C PHE A 326 51.64 -6.39 -23.41
N ARG A 327 52.73 -7.00 -23.89
CA ARG A 327 53.88 -6.27 -24.47
C ARG A 327 53.51 -5.31 -25.60
N LEU A 328 52.51 -5.64 -26.42
CA LEU A 328 52.07 -4.83 -27.56
C LEU A 328 50.97 -3.81 -27.23
N CYS A 329 50.41 -3.84 -26.02
CA CYS A 329 49.18 -3.11 -25.66
C CYS A 329 49.41 -1.64 -25.30
N VAL A 330 50.20 -0.92 -26.09
CA VAL A 330 50.66 0.45 -25.78
C VAL A 330 49.54 1.50 -25.75
N ASN A 331 48.44 1.24 -26.48
CA ASN A 331 47.30 2.17 -26.61
C ASN A 331 46.15 1.88 -25.64
N VAL A 332 46.21 0.76 -24.91
CA VAL A 332 45.13 0.36 -24.00
C VAL A 332 45.07 1.31 -22.80
N SER A 333 43.89 1.91 -22.62
CA SER A 333 43.55 2.82 -21.53
C SER A 333 42.66 2.18 -20.46
N GLU A 334 41.89 1.14 -20.83
CA GLU A 334 41.06 0.36 -19.92
C GLU A 334 41.32 -1.13 -20.11
N LEU A 335 41.68 -1.79 -19.01
CA LEU A 335 41.94 -3.23 -18.96
C LEU A 335 41.08 -3.87 -17.87
N ASP A 336 40.17 -4.75 -18.27
CA ASP A 336 39.32 -5.52 -17.36
C ASP A 336 39.72 -7.00 -17.35
N LEU A 337 40.32 -7.42 -16.24
CA LEU A 337 40.76 -8.78 -15.96
C LEU A 337 39.92 -9.45 -14.86
N ALA A 338 38.72 -8.93 -14.60
CA ALA A 338 37.86 -9.43 -13.54
C ALA A 338 37.40 -10.87 -13.76
N GLN A 339 36.98 -11.54 -12.68
CA GLN A 339 36.40 -12.88 -12.71
C GLN A 339 37.32 -13.93 -13.35
N ASN A 340 38.64 -13.78 -13.22
CA ASN A 340 39.61 -14.81 -13.57
C ASN A 340 39.98 -15.62 -12.31
N LYS A 341 41.12 -16.32 -12.33
CA LYS A 341 41.65 -17.09 -11.19
C LYS A 341 43.04 -16.59 -10.81
N ILE A 342 43.32 -15.30 -11.05
CA ILE A 342 44.66 -14.73 -10.98
C ILE A 342 45.12 -14.73 -9.51
N GLN A 343 46.21 -15.43 -9.25
CA GLN A 343 46.89 -15.49 -7.95
C GLN A 343 48.16 -14.64 -7.97
N PHE A 344 48.87 -14.61 -9.11
CA PHE A 344 50.16 -13.94 -9.24
C PHE A 344 50.21 -13.05 -10.49
N ILE A 345 50.76 -11.85 -10.33
CA ILE A 345 51.05 -10.91 -11.43
C ILE A 345 52.51 -10.54 -11.31
N HIS A 346 53.29 -10.80 -12.36
CA HIS A 346 54.69 -10.42 -12.40
C HIS A 346 54.84 -8.90 -12.31
N GLU A 347 55.87 -8.38 -11.63
CA GLU A 347 56.05 -6.95 -11.39
C GLU A 347 56.13 -6.10 -12.68
N ASP A 348 56.76 -6.63 -13.72
CA ASP A 348 56.81 -5.99 -15.04
C ASP A 348 55.64 -6.32 -15.99
N ALA A 349 54.62 -7.05 -15.54
CA ALA A 349 53.52 -7.51 -16.40
C ALA A 349 52.77 -6.36 -17.10
N PHE A 350 52.67 -5.20 -16.46
CA PHE A 350 51.95 -4.04 -16.96
C PHE A 350 52.85 -2.92 -17.48
N ARG A 351 54.16 -3.15 -17.59
CA ARG A 351 55.16 -2.12 -17.94
C ARG A 351 54.88 -1.42 -19.28
N SER A 352 54.33 -2.14 -20.27
CA SER A 352 54.00 -1.59 -21.60
C SER A 352 52.68 -0.80 -21.64
N LEU A 353 51.84 -0.87 -20.60
CA LEU A 353 50.53 -0.23 -20.54
C LEU A 353 50.62 1.26 -20.16
N GLY A 354 51.41 2.03 -20.91
CA GLY A 354 51.76 3.41 -20.59
C GLY A 354 50.59 4.41 -20.63
N ARG A 355 49.43 4.04 -21.18
CA ARG A 355 48.21 4.86 -21.23
C ARG A 355 47.10 4.37 -20.30
N LEU A 356 47.35 3.36 -19.48
CA LEU A 356 46.32 2.74 -18.64
C LEU A 356 45.79 3.70 -17.58
N ARG A 357 44.48 3.89 -17.60
CA ARG A 357 43.73 4.75 -16.67
C ARG A 357 42.82 3.95 -15.75
N ILE A 358 42.31 2.82 -16.24
CA ILE A 358 41.36 1.97 -15.53
C ILE A 358 41.88 0.53 -15.56
N LEU A 359 42.13 -0.03 -14.38
CA LEU A 359 42.50 -1.42 -14.21
C LEU A 359 41.52 -2.10 -13.26
N THR A 360 40.85 -3.13 -13.77
CA THR A 360 39.93 -3.96 -12.98
C THR A 360 40.50 -5.36 -12.82
N LEU A 361 40.72 -5.76 -11.58
CA LEU A 361 41.22 -7.07 -11.15
C LEU A 361 40.23 -7.74 -10.18
N SER A 362 38.97 -7.31 -10.18
CA SER A 362 37.99 -7.79 -9.21
C SER A 362 37.66 -9.28 -9.39
N ASN A 363 37.21 -9.95 -8.33
CA ASN A 363 36.80 -11.36 -8.37
C ASN A 363 37.93 -12.29 -8.88
N ASN A 364 39.15 -12.09 -8.38
CA ASN A 364 40.30 -12.96 -8.63
C ASN A 364 40.72 -13.69 -7.34
N LYS A 365 41.98 -14.12 -7.24
CA LYS A 365 42.55 -14.84 -6.09
C LYS A 365 43.84 -14.17 -5.60
N LEU A 366 43.96 -12.85 -5.78
CA LEU A 366 45.12 -12.08 -5.33
C LEU A 366 45.16 -12.06 -3.79
N SER A 367 46.33 -12.37 -3.21
CA SER A 367 46.57 -12.32 -1.77
C SER A 367 47.20 -11.01 -1.29
N VAL A 368 47.73 -10.22 -2.22
CA VAL A 368 48.41 -8.93 -1.98
C VAL A 368 48.08 -7.93 -3.08
N VAL A 369 48.32 -6.64 -2.82
CA VAL A 369 48.25 -5.60 -3.86
C VAL A 369 49.41 -5.83 -4.86
N PRO A 370 49.17 -5.92 -6.17
CA PRO A 370 50.23 -6.24 -7.12
C PRO A 370 51.23 -5.09 -7.33
N ASN A 371 52.53 -5.34 -7.12
CA ASN A 371 53.61 -4.36 -7.38
C ASN A 371 53.57 -3.77 -8.80
N ALA A 372 53.11 -4.55 -9.78
CA ALA A 372 52.97 -4.13 -11.17
C ALA A 372 52.08 -2.89 -11.38
N THR A 373 51.24 -2.55 -10.39
CA THR A 373 50.36 -1.38 -10.46
C THR A 373 51.08 -0.07 -10.11
N ARG A 374 52.23 -0.12 -9.41
CA ARG A 374 52.94 1.07 -8.91
C ARG A 374 53.53 1.92 -10.04
N ASN A 375 53.95 1.28 -11.13
CA ASN A 375 54.63 1.93 -12.25
C ASN A 375 53.66 2.39 -13.36
N LEU A 376 52.38 2.63 -13.04
CA LEU A 376 51.36 3.06 -13.99
C LEU A 376 51.05 4.56 -13.85
N PRO A 377 51.70 5.44 -14.65
CA PRO A 377 51.72 6.88 -14.39
C PRO A 377 50.37 7.60 -14.58
N PHE A 378 49.42 6.98 -15.30
CA PHE A 378 48.11 7.55 -15.58
C PHE A 378 46.96 6.83 -14.87
N LEU A 379 47.26 5.86 -14.00
CA LEU A 379 46.23 5.05 -13.35
C LEU A 379 45.35 5.93 -12.47
N SER A 380 44.07 5.94 -12.79
CA SER A 380 43.06 6.78 -12.14
C SER A 380 42.03 5.97 -11.37
N LYS A 381 41.79 4.72 -11.78
CA LYS A 381 40.86 3.79 -11.12
C LYS A 381 41.49 2.42 -11.01
N LEU A 382 41.53 1.90 -9.78
CA LEU A 382 42.01 0.56 -9.47
C LEU A 382 40.93 -0.19 -8.69
N ASP A 383 40.48 -1.30 -9.27
CA ASP A 383 39.50 -2.18 -8.64
C ASP A 383 40.13 -3.53 -8.31
N LEU A 384 40.35 -3.78 -7.01
CA LEU A 384 40.86 -5.01 -6.42
C LEU A 384 39.78 -5.77 -5.62
N SER A 385 38.51 -5.47 -5.87
CA SER A 385 37.40 -5.98 -5.08
C SER A 385 37.25 -7.51 -5.17
N SER A 386 36.71 -8.14 -4.13
CA SER A 386 36.41 -9.57 -4.09
C SER A 386 37.63 -10.44 -4.41
N ASN A 387 38.78 -10.11 -3.83
CA ASN A 387 40.01 -10.91 -3.85
C ASN A 387 40.23 -11.56 -2.48
N SER A 388 41.45 -12.00 -2.19
CA SER A 388 41.85 -12.58 -0.90
C SER A 388 42.99 -11.77 -0.27
N ILE A 389 43.00 -10.44 -0.47
CA ILE A 389 44.05 -9.56 0.05
C ILE A 389 43.98 -9.57 1.57
N GLY A 390 45.05 -10.06 2.19
CA GLY A 390 45.14 -10.28 3.64
C GLY A 390 45.71 -9.10 4.43
N ALA A 391 46.52 -8.27 3.78
CA ALA A 391 47.19 -7.13 4.39
C ALA A 391 47.47 -6.05 3.35
N ILE A 392 47.68 -4.82 3.82
CA ILE A 392 48.16 -3.68 3.05
C ILE A 392 49.44 -3.17 3.72
N ASP A 393 50.46 -2.90 2.92
CA ASP A 393 51.74 -2.31 3.34
C ASP A 393 51.84 -0.83 2.90
N CYS A 394 52.66 -0.03 3.59
CA CYS A 394 52.96 1.35 3.23
C CYS A 394 53.38 1.52 1.77
N ARG A 395 54.00 0.50 1.17
CA ARG A 395 54.54 0.56 -0.20
C ARG A 395 53.50 0.26 -1.28
N ASP A 396 52.32 -0.25 -0.94
CA ASP A 396 51.39 -0.81 -1.91
C ASP A 396 50.83 0.21 -2.91
N PHE A 397 50.58 1.43 -2.46
CA PHE A 397 50.00 2.51 -3.29
C PHE A 397 50.97 3.67 -3.56
N VAL A 398 52.24 3.52 -3.19
CA VAL A 398 53.27 4.54 -3.43
C VAL A 398 53.37 4.86 -4.91
N GLY A 399 53.44 6.16 -5.24
CA GLY A 399 53.57 6.65 -6.60
C GLY A 399 52.25 6.76 -7.38
N MET A 400 51.13 6.26 -6.85
CA MET A 400 49.81 6.32 -7.50
C MET A 400 49.11 7.67 -7.31
N THR A 401 49.80 8.79 -7.54
CA THR A 401 49.33 10.16 -7.23
C THR A 401 48.13 10.63 -8.06
N ARG A 402 47.82 9.93 -9.16
CA ARG A 402 46.64 10.20 -10.01
C ARG A 402 45.42 9.34 -9.67
N LEU A 403 45.53 8.44 -8.70
CA LEU A 403 44.46 7.54 -8.33
C LEU A 403 43.30 8.34 -7.73
N SER A 404 42.13 8.27 -8.38
CA SER A 404 40.90 8.94 -7.97
C SER A 404 39.91 7.98 -7.31
N ARG A 405 39.96 6.70 -7.67
CA ARG A 405 39.07 5.67 -7.13
C ARG A 405 39.84 4.41 -6.83
N LEU A 406 39.79 3.97 -5.58
CA LEU A 406 40.37 2.71 -5.12
C LEU A 406 39.27 1.84 -4.50
N SER A 407 39.15 0.60 -5.00
CA SER A 407 38.23 -0.38 -4.44
C SER A 407 38.96 -1.60 -3.93
N LEU A 408 38.81 -1.85 -2.63
CA LEU A 408 39.27 -3.02 -1.89
C LEU A 408 38.09 -3.75 -1.24
N TYR A 409 36.87 -3.49 -1.73
CA TYR A 409 35.63 -4.13 -1.29
C TYR A 409 35.79 -5.66 -1.21
N GLN A 410 35.27 -6.27 -0.15
CA GLN A 410 35.22 -7.72 0.01
C GLN A 410 36.60 -8.40 -0.10
N ASN A 411 37.56 -7.90 0.68
CA ASN A 411 38.85 -8.57 0.93
C ASN A 411 38.91 -9.07 2.39
N SER A 412 40.09 -9.42 2.90
CA SER A 412 40.27 -9.91 4.27
C SER A 412 41.39 -9.14 4.97
N ILE A 413 41.21 -7.83 5.12
CA ILE A 413 42.19 -6.88 5.65
C ILE A 413 41.81 -6.57 7.11
N PRO A 414 42.35 -7.27 8.12
CA PRO A 414 41.90 -7.09 9.51
C PRO A 414 42.30 -5.72 10.08
N HIS A 415 43.39 -5.13 9.60
CA HIS A 415 43.95 -3.88 10.08
C HIS A 415 44.55 -3.07 8.92
N LEU A 416 44.51 -1.74 9.04
CA LEU A 416 45.19 -0.82 8.12
C LEU A 416 46.41 -0.20 8.83
N PRO A 417 47.57 -0.04 8.17
CA PRO A 417 48.66 0.78 8.72
C PRO A 417 48.39 2.28 8.52
N ASP A 418 49.06 3.15 9.28
CA ASP A 418 48.90 4.61 9.24
C ASP A 418 49.32 5.25 7.91
N CYS A 419 50.36 4.71 7.30
CA CYS A 419 50.92 5.07 5.99
C CYS A 419 50.12 4.52 4.79
N ALA A 420 49.06 3.72 4.99
CA ALA A 420 48.46 2.89 3.93
C ALA A 420 48.06 3.67 2.66
N PHE A 421 47.58 4.90 2.84
CA PHE A 421 47.03 5.73 1.77
C PHE A 421 47.80 7.04 1.59
N GLU A 422 49.02 7.12 2.14
CA GLU A 422 49.85 8.31 2.04
C GLU A 422 50.19 8.65 0.58
N GLY A 423 50.15 9.94 0.22
CA GLY A 423 50.46 10.43 -1.12
C GLY A 423 49.33 10.28 -2.16
N LEU A 424 48.14 9.77 -1.78
CA LEU A 424 46.97 9.65 -2.66
C LEU A 424 46.18 10.97 -2.77
N GLU A 425 46.85 12.03 -3.23
CA GLU A 425 46.34 13.42 -3.23
C GLU A 425 45.05 13.64 -4.05
N ARG A 426 44.81 12.79 -5.05
CA ARG A 426 43.64 12.87 -5.95
C ARG A 426 42.51 11.90 -5.60
N LEU A 427 42.65 11.12 -4.52
CA LEU A 427 41.69 10.08 -4.19
C LEU A 427 40.36 10.71 -3.79
N GLU A 428 39.30 10.41 -4.54
CA GLU A 428 37.95 10.90 -4.30
C GLU A 428 37.06 9.86 -3.61
N ILE A 429 37.24 8.58 -3.97
CA ILE A 429 36.41 7.47 -3.52
C ILE A 429 37.29 6.32 -3.06
N LEU A 430 37.13 5.93 -1.79
CA LEU A 430 37.78 4.77 -1.19
C LEU A 430 36.73 3.78 -0.69
N LYS A 431 36.80 2.55 -1.19
CA LYS A 431 35.89 1.45 -0.85
C LYS A 431 36.62 0.35 -0.09
N LEU A 432 36.23 0.14 1.17
CA LEU A 432 36.82 -0.82 2.11
C LEU A 432 35.74 -1.67 2.81
N GLN A 433 34.53 -1.77 2.22
CA GLN A 433 33.42 -2.50 2.83
C GLN A 433 33.66 -4.01 2.83
N ASN A 434 33.09 -4.71 3.80
CA ASN A 434 33.13 -6.18 3.90
C ASN A 434 34.57 -6.74 3.91
N SER A 435 35.52 -6.02 4.49
CA SER A 435 36.95 -6.37 4.48
C SER A 435 37.47 -6.89 5.81
N HIS A 436 36.59 -7.21 6.77
CA HIS A 436 36.94 -7.70 8.12
C HIS A 436 37.80 -6.73 8.94
N ILE A 437 37.77 -5.42 8.63
CA ILE A 437 38.58 -4.42 9.30
C ILE A 437 38.09 -4.25 10.74
N SER A 438 38.96 -4.49 11.72
CA SER A 438 38.67 -4.28 13.15
C SER A 438 39.40 -3.06 13.72
N LYS A 439 40.46 -2.59 13.06
CA LYS A 439 41.22 -1.39 13.48
C LYS A 439 41.71 -0.59 12.28
N LEU A 440 41.58 0.74 12.37
CA LEU A 440 42.02 1.68 11.34
C LEU A 440 43.46 2.20 11.53
N ASN A 441 44.08 1.96 12.70
CA ASN A 441 45.43 2.39 13.13
C ASN A 441 45.95 3.71 12.52
N GLY A 442 45.19 4.79 12.61
CA GLY A 442 45.64 6.09 12.09
C GLY A 442 45.71 6.26 10.57
N ALA A 443 45.24 5.29 9.75
CA ALA A 443 45.29 5.32 8.27
C ALA A 443 44.63 6.54 7.60
N PHE A 444 43.86 7.33 8.35
CA PHE A 444 43.16 8.54 7.89
C PHE A 444 43.53 9.79 8.71
N ARG A 445 44.67 9.76 9.40
CA ARG A 445 45.26 10.93 10.07
C ARG A 445 46.05 11.79 9.10
N THR A 446 46.60 11.18 8.04
CA THR A 446 47.24 11.88 6.94
C THR A 446 46.20 12.51 6.03
N ASP A 447 46.52 13.67 5.47
CA ASP A 447 45.58 14.44 4.66
C ASP A 447 45.26 13.71 3.34
N LEU A 448 43.96 13.49 3.10
CA LEU A 448 43.41 13.04 1.82
C LEU A 448 42.50 14.15 1.26
N PRO A 449 43.08 15.21 0.67
CA PRO A 449 42.41 16.50 0.46
C PRO A 449 41.30 16.48 -0.59
N LYS A 450 41.14 15.38 -1.33
CA LYS A 450 40.06 15.21 -2.33
C LYS A 450 39.08 14.11 -1.96
N LEU A 451 39.27 13.41 -0.84
CA LEU A 451 38.43 12.27 -0.49
C LEU A 451 37.05 12.76 -0.09
N THR A 452 36.05 12.45 -0.91
CA THR A 452 34.65 12.84 -0.67
C THR A 452 33.81 11.68 -0.17
N ARG A 453 34.18 10.44 -0.50
CA ARG A 453 33.43 9.23 -0.13
C ARG A 453 34.33 8.16 0.44
N LEU A 454 34.07 7.80 1.69
CA LEU A 454 34.75 6.72 2.39
C LEU A 454 33.73 5.68 2.81
N HIS A 455 33.94 4.45 2.34
CA HIS A 455 33.06 3.34 2.68
C HIS A 455 33.74 2.30 3.55
N LEU A 456 33.28 2.19 4.80
CA LEU A 456 33.79 1.28 5.83
C LEU A 456 32.70 0.35 6.39
N ASN A 457 31.53 0.28 5.77
CA ASN A 457 30.42 -0.54 6.25
C ASN A 457 30.69 -2.05 6.12
N GLY A 458 30.00 -2.87 6.93
CA GLY A 458 30.14 -4.33 6.90
C GLY A 458 31.50 -4.82 7.41
N ASN A 459 32.15 -4.07 8.29
CA ASN A 459 33.43 -4.43 8.90
C ASN A 459 33.24 -4.82 10.38
N LEU A 460 34.33 -4.94 11.13
CA LEU A 460 34.35 -5.40 12.53
C LEU A 460 34.80 -4.29 13.49
N LEU A 461 34.59 -3.02 13.13
CA LEU A 461 34.98 -1.88 13.98
C LEU A 461 34.13 -1.87 15.26
N THR A 462 34.76 -1.88 16.42
CA THR A 462 34.08 -1.84 17.73
C THR A 462 33.99 -0.44 18.34
N ALA A 463 34.89 0.46 17.93
CA ALA A 463 34.94 1.85 18.35
C ALA A 463 35.68 2.70 17.33
N ILE A 464 35.44 4.00 17.37
CA ILE A 464 36.21 5.01 16.62
C ILE A 464 37.18 5.65 17.62
N LYS A 465 38.50 5.50 17.39
CA LYS A 465 39.50 6.13 18.24
C LYS A 465 39.47 7.66 18.05
N PRO A 466 39.87 8.45 19.08
CA PRO A 466 40.00 9.89 18.94
C PRO A 466 40.86 10.30 17.75
N ARG A 467 40.38 11.28 16.98
CA ARG A 467 41.07 11.88 15.81
C ARG A 467 41.47 10.87 14.73
N GLN A 468 40.71 9.79 14.61
CA GLN A 468 40.98 8.73 13.63
C GLN A 468 40.72 9.17 12.17
N PHE A 469 39.96 10.25 11.96
CA PHE A 469 39.60 10.83 10.66
C PHE A 469 40.09 12.28 10.47
N GLU A 470 41.08 12.71 11.25
CA GLU A 470 41.53 14.11 11.30
C GLU A 470 41.97 14.67 9.94
N GLY A 471 42.55 13.83 9.06
CA GLY A 471 43.02 14.22 7.73
C GLY A 471 41.93 14.25 6.64
N LEU A 472 40.67 13.96 6.97
CA LEU A 472 39.58 13.80 5.99
C LEU A 472 38.67 15.04 5.88
N ARG A 473 39.27 16.22 5.73
CA ARG A 473 38.56 17.51 5.80
C ARG A 473 37.52 17.74 4.70
N SER A 474 37.71 17.11 3.53
CA SER A 474 36.80 17.22 2.37
C SER A 474 35.77 16.09 2.28
N LEU A 475 35.70 15.23 3.30
CA LEU A 475 34.82 14.08 3.28
C LEU A 475 33.36 14.51 3.40
N GLN A 476 32.53 14.07 2.45
CA GLN A 476 31.10 14.38 2.39
C GLN A 476 30.23 13.20 2.80
N ASN A 477 30.65 11.96 2.49
CA ASN A 477 29.89 10.75 2.77
C ASN A 477 30.76 9.72 3.48
N LEU A 478 30.30 9.30 4.67
CA LEU A 478 30.96 8.26 5.47
C LEU A 478 29.98 7.13 5.78
N SER A 479 30.28 5.92 5.30
CA SER A 479 29.50 4.73 5.64
C SER A 479 30.19 3.88 6.70
N LEU A 480 29.56 3.74 7.86
CA LEU A 480 30.03 2.95 9.01
C LEU A 480 28.99 1.92 9.47
N HIS A 481 27.89 1.77 8.73
CA HIS A 481 26.82 0.84 9.06
C HIS A 481 27.27 -0.63 9.00
N PHE A 482 26.53 -1.55 9.64
CA PHE A 482 26.93 -2.96 9.78
C PHE A 482 28.36 -3.12 10.33
N ASN A 483 28.69 -2.37 11.38
CA ASN A 483 29.89 -2.59 12.21
C ASN A 483 29.45 -3.00 13.62
N GLN A 484 30.37 -2.98 14.57
CA GLN A 484 30.12 -3.30 15.98
C GLN A 484 30.37 -2.09 16.88
N ILE A 485 30.22 -0.88 16.34
CA ILE A 485 30.57 0.36 17.05
C ILE A 485 29.63 0.53 18.23
N ALA A 486 30.18 0.57 19.45
CA ALA A 486 29.41 0.80 20.67
C ALA A 486 29.60 2.22 21.21
N LYS A 487 30.84 2.74 21.19
CA LYS A 487 31.21 4.01 21.82
C LYS A 487 31.57 5.10 20.81
N LEU A 488 31.03 6.30 21.04
CA LEU A 488 31.31 7.53 20.31
C LEU A 488 31.75 8.62 21.30
N SER A 489 33.00 9.09 21.14
CA SER A 489 33.56 10.22 21.88
C SER A 489 33.40 11.56 21.14
N ASN A 490 33.57 12.68 21.85
CA ASN A 490 33.61 14.02 21.26
C ASN A 490 34.72 14.22 20.19
N GLU A 491 35.77 13.39 20.21
CA GLU A 491 36.84 13.39 19.22
C GLU A 491 36.72 12.29 18.15
N SER A 492 35.65 11.50 18.14
CA SER A 492 35.48 10.39 17.19
C SER A 492 35.40 10.86 15.73
N PHE A 493 34.70 11.97 15.48
CA PHE A 493 34.52 12.53 14.13
C PHE A 493 35.35 13.81 13.90
N PHE A 494 36.36 14.04 14.73
CA PHE A 494 37.23 15.22 14.59
C PHE A 494 37.87 15.25 13.19
N GLY A 495 37.83 16.43 12.54
CA GLY A 495 38.30 16.64 11.17
C GLY A 495 37.20 16.60 10.09
N LEU A 496 36.02 16.03 10.37
CA LEU A 496 34.94 15.81 9.37
C LEU A 496 34.00 17.02 9.23
N THR A 497 34.55 18.21 8.95
CA THR A 497 33.78 19.47 8.94
C THR A 497 32.83 19.65 7.76
N GLU A 498 33.13 19.02 6.61
CA GLU A 498 32.28 19.07 5.40
C GLU A 498 31.36 17.85 5.24
N LEU A 499 31.24 17.01 6.28
CA LEU A 499 30.45 15.80 6.20
C LEU A 499 28.96 16.13 6.02
N VAL A 500 28.38 15.61 4.93
CA VAL A 500 26.97 15.81 4.55
C VAL A 500 26.12 14.64 5.01
N GLU A 501 26.64 13.42 4.93
CA GLU A 501 25.93 12.20 5.27
C GLU A 501 26.82 11.23 6.05
N ILE A 502 26.28 10.74 7.17
CA ILE A 502 26.87 9.67 7.94
C ILE A 502 25.85 8.54 8.16
N GLN A 503 26.27 7.32 7.84
CA GLN A 503 25.47 6.10 7.95
C GLN A 503 26.03 5.25 9.09
N LEU A 504 25.34 5.22 10.24
CA LEU A 504 25.72 4.50 11.46
C LEU A 504 24.74 3.36 11.79
N GLN A 505 23.83 3.02 10.90
CA GLN A 505 22.81 2.00 11.16
C GLN A 505 23.40 0.60 11.38
N SER A 506 22.68 -0.25 12.11
CA SER A 506 23.11 -1.62 12.42
C SER A 506 24.49 -1.66 13.09
N ASN A 507 24.63 -0.90 14.18
CA ASN A 507 25.77 -0.89 15.08
C ASN A 507 25.29 -1.24 16.51
N LEU A 508 26.15 -1.06 17.51
CA LEU A 508 25.87 -1.38 18.92
C LEU A 508 25.77 -0.13 19.79
N ILE A 509 25.53 1.04 19.21
CA ILE A 509 25.58 2.33 19.91
C ILE A 509 24.47 2.40 20.96
N THR A 510 24.85 2.64 22.22
CA THR A 510 23.90 2.87 23.32
C THR A 510 23.89 4.34 23.74
N LYS A 511 22.84 4.78 24.46
CA LYS A 511 22.75 6.15 24.98
C LYS A 511 23.90 6.51 25.92
N THR A 512 24.38 5.57 26.74
CA THR A 512 25.46 5.82 27.70
C THR A 512 26.83 5.93 27.04
N ASP A 513 26.94 5.44 25.80
CA ASP A 513 28.19 5.36 25.07
C ASP A 513 28.35 6.50 24.03
N ILE A 514 27.37 7.41 23.94
CA ILE A 514 27.48 8.68 23.22
C ILE A 514 27.94 9.74 24.23
N GLU A 515 29.22 10.11 24.19
CA GLU A 515 29.77 11.18 25.03
C GLU A 515 29.23 12.56 24.63
N THR A 516 29.21 13.50 25.58
CA THR A 516 28.78 14.87 25.35
C THR A 516 29.56 15.49 24.19
N GLY A 517 28.82 15.91 23.16
CA GLY A 517 29.37 16.56 21.99
C GLY A 517 29.97 15.64 20.92
N ALA A 518 29.70 14.32 20.95
CA ALA A 518 30.13 13.35 19.94
C ALA A 518 29.92 13.82 18.48
N PHE A 519 28.81 14.52 18.18
CA PHE A 519 28.48 15.00 16.84
C PHE A 519 28.74 16.50 16.62
N ASN A 520 29.26 17.25 17.61
CA ASN A 520 29.32 18.72 17.57
C ASN A 520 30.17 19.27 16.42
N VAL A 521 31.15 18.51 15.94
CA VAL A 521 32.04 18.88 14.84
C VAL A 521 31.38 18.76 13.46
N LEU A 522 30.26 18.03 13.35
CA LEU A 522 29.59 17.73 12.08
C LEU A 522 28.59 18.84 11.67
N THR A 523 29.06 20.09 11.65
CA THR A 523 28.18 21.28 11.46
C THR A 523 27.53 21.36 10.08
N SER A 524 28.09 20.68 9.07
CA SER A 524 27.55 20.61 7.70
C SER A 524 26.60 19.44 7.47
N LEU A 525 26.37 18.59 8.48
CA LEU A 525 25.63 17.34 8.35
C LEU A 525 24.18 17.59 7.96
N ARG A 526 23.72 16.88 6.92
CA ARG A 526 22.34 16.93 6.43
C ARG A 526 21.58 15.64 6.70
N ARG A 527 22.27 14.51 6.77
CA ARG A 527 21.66 13.19 6.98
C ARG A 527 22.41 12.40 8.04
N LEU A 528 21.65 11.96 9.04
CA LEU A 528 22.14 11.11 10.13
C LEU A 528 21.23 9.88 10.26
N ASP A 529 21.78 8.72 9.93
CA ASP A 529 21.10 7.44 10.06
C ASP A 529 21.66 6.62 11.23
N LEU A 530 20.85 6.47 12.28
CA LEU A 530 21.16 5.74 13.51
C LEU A 530 20.28 4.48 13.67
N ARG A 531 19.66 4.00 12.59
CA ARG A 531 18.77 2.82 12.62
C ARG A 531 19.40 1.58 13.23
N GLU A 532 18.59 0.70 13.79
CA GLU A 532 19.05 -0.64 14.23
C GLU A 532 20.27 -0.56 15.18
N ASN A 533 20.27 0.40 16.11
CA ASN A 533 21.27 0.54 17.17
C ASN A 533 20.69 0.05 18.51
N ARG A 534 21.20 0.56 19.64
CA ARG A 534 20.77 0.21 21.00
C ARG A 534 20.44 1.46 21.84
N ILE A 535 19.98 2.54 21.20
CA ILE A 535 19.69 3.81 21.86
C ILE A 535 18.35 3.70 22.60
N LYS A 536 18.41 3.79 23.93
CA LYS A 536 17.24 3.67 24.80
C LYS A 536 17.32 4.66 25.95
N TYR A 537 16.23 5.40 26.18
CA TYR A 537 16.06 6.25 27.36
C TYR A 537 15.02 5.61 28.29
N LYS A 538 15.37 5.52 29.58
CA LYS A 538 14.52 4.91 30.61
C LYS A 538 13.39 5.83 31.07
N GLU A 539 13.55 7.14 30.90
CA GLU A 539 12.62 8.17 31.36
C GLU A 539 12.61 9.34 30.36
N SER A 540 11.50 10.07 30.31
CA SER A 540 11.36 11.32 29.55
C SER A 540 11.79 12.52 30.40
N LYS A 541 13.10 12.73 30.57
CA LYS A 541 13.69 13.88 31.26
C LYS A 541 14.59 14.67 30.32
N ASN A 542 14.68 15.98 30.51
CA ASN A 542 15.60 16.82 29.75
C ASN A 542 17.04 16.33 29.93
N LEU A 543 17.75 16.22 28.81
CA LEU A 543 19.16 15.93 28.77
C LEU A 543 19.92 17.20 29.16
N PRO A 544 20.94 17.10 30.05
CA PRO A 544 21.82 18.24 30.31
C PRO A 544 22.57 18.65 29.05
N ASP A 545 22.97 17.67 28.22
CA ASP A 545 23.67 17.86 26.96
C ASP A 545 22.96 17.11 25.82
N PRO A 546 22.12 17.77 25.02
CA PRO A 546 21.49 17.15 23.86
C PRO A 546 22.52 16.78 22.77
N PRO A 547 22.51 15.53 22.27
CA PRO A 547 23.56 15.02 21.37
C PRO A 547 23.56 15.69 19.98
N PHE A 548 22.47 16.35 19.59
CA PHE A 548 22.28 16.94 18.27
C PHE A 548 22.24 18.48 18.28
N SER A 549 22.50 19.10 19.44
CA SER A 549 22.34 20.55 19.68
C SER A 549 23.10 21.47 18.71
N LYS A 550 24.17 20.99 18.07
CA LYS A 550 24.98 21.75 17.11
C LYS A 550 24.69 21.44 15.64
N LEU A 551 23.76 20.52 15.34
CA LEU A 551 23.48 20.04 13.98
C LEU A 551 22.38 20.85 13.28
N SER A 552 22.54 22.18 13.20
CA SER A 552 21.50 23.07 12.66
C SER A 552 21.20 22.89 11.17
N HIS A 553 22.08 22.25 10.40
CA HIS A 553 21.87 21.94 8.98
C HIS A 553 21.24 20.56 8.72
N LEU A 554 21.00 19.77 9.78
CA LEU A 554 20.46 18.42 9.65
C LEU A 554 19.04 18.49 9.08
N ARG A 555 18.80 17.71 8.03
CA ARG A 555 17.51 17.61 7.34
C ARG A 555 16.81 16.30 7.62
N GLU A 556 17.57 15.21 7.72
CA GLU A 556 17.02 13.87 7.92
C GLU A 556 17.67 13.23 9.14
N LEU A 557 16.85 12.86 10.13
CA LEU A 557 17.24 12.09 11.30
C LEU A 557 16.40 10.82 11.36
N SER A 558 17.10 9.68 11.36
CA SER A 558 16.48 8.36 11.33
C SER A 558 16.98 7.53 12.51
N ILE A 559 16.07 7.16 13.41
CA ILE A 559 16.36 6.35 14.61
C ILE A 559 15.53 5.06 14.74
N PRO A 560 14.86 4.46 13.72
CA PRO A 560 14.05 3.27 13.97
C PRO A 560 14.86 2.02 14.37
N GLY A 561 14.18 1.05 15.00
CA GLY A 561 14.77 -0.27 15.29
C GLY A 561 15.78 -0.31 16.44
N GLN A 562 15.70 0.60 17.43
CA GLN A 562 16.72 0.70 18.49
C GLN A 562 16.77 -0.48 19.48
N HIS A 563 15.72 -1.28 19.59
CA HIS A 563 15.69 -2.46 20.46
C HIS A 563 14.34 -3.16 20.29
N TYR A 564 14.29 -4.42 20.66
CA TYR A 564 13.13 -5.30 20.47
C TYR A 564 12.37 -5.63 21.77
N LYS A 565 12.84 -5.12 22.94
CA LYS A 565 12.21 -5.36 24.25
C LYS A 565 12.22 -4.15 25.17
N GLY A 566 11.10 -3.98 25.87
CA GLY A 566 10.90 -3.01 26.94
C GLY A 566 10.66 -1.59 26.43
N LYS A 567 9.84 -0.85 27.17
CA LYS A 567 9.40 0.52 26.87
C LYS A 567 10.56 1.50 26.71
N THR A 568 10.37 2.50 25.84
CA THR A 568 11.31 3.60 25.62
C THR A 568 10.61 4.94 25.60
N TYR A 569 11.34 5.95 26.04
CA TYR A 569 10.91 7.34 26.03
C TYR A 569 11.86 8.18 25.19
N LEU A 570 11.41 9.35 24.72
CA LEU A 570 12.27 10.36 24.13
C LEU A 570 12.37 11.56 25.07
N PRO A 571 13.59 12.06 25.37
CA PRO A 571 13.76 13.31 26.08
C PRO A 571 13.11 14.50 25.34
N PRO A 572 12.43 15.43 26.03
CA PRO A 572 11.77 16.58 25.37
C PRO A 572 12.73 17.43 24.55
N ASN A 573 13.97 17.60 25.02
CA ASN A 573 15.00 18.37 24.34
C ASN A 573 15.96 17.52 23.48
N LEU A 574 15.59 16.29 23.09
CA LEU A 574 16.45 15.45 22.24
C LEU A 574 16.75 16.12 20.88
N LEU A 575 15.75 16.78 20.29
CA LEU A 575 15.84 17.45 18.98
C LEU A 575 16.28 18.92 19.08
N GLU A 576 16.79 19.33 20.24
CA GLU A 576 17.31 20.68 20.42
C GLU A 576 18.38 21.00 19.36
N GLY A 577 18.34 22.22 18.80
CA GLY A 577 19.26 22.69 17.75
C GLY A 577 18.89 22.32 16.31
N LEU A 578 17.94 21.39 16.09
CA LEU A 578 17.59 20.84 14.77
C LEU A 578 16.62 21.71 13.96
N SER A 579 16.93 23.00 13.81
CA SER A 579 16.05 24.01 13.18
C SER A 579 15.69 23.77 11.71
N ASN A 580 16.48 22.98 10.97
CA ASN A 580 16.26 22.65 9.55
C ASN A 580 15.81 21.21 9.30
N LEU A 581 15.41 20.49 10.35
CA LEU A 581 14.99 19.10 10.21
C LEU A 581 13.70 19.03 9.39
N THR A 582 13.73 18.30 8.27
CA THR A 582 12.59 18.09 7.37
C THR A 582 11.98 16.70 7.53
N LEU A 583 12.76 15.71 7.93
CA LEU A 583 12.30 14.33 8.13
C LEU A 583 12.80 13.80 9.47
N PHE A 584 11.85 13.30 10.28
CA PHE A 584 12.13 12.56 11.49
C PHE A 584 11.47 11.18 11.43
N ASP A 585 12.30 10.14 11.38
CA ASP A 585 11.86 8.74 11.41
C ASP A 585 12.16 8.14 12.78
N ALA A 586 11.11 7.86 13.54
CA ALA A 586 11.12 7.22 14.85
C ALA A 586 10.23 5.96 14.88
N LYS A 587 10.13 5.28 13.73
CA LYS A 587 9.37 4.04 13.59
C LYS A 587 9.92 2.91 14.47
N SER A 588 9.08 2.05 15.02
CA SER A 588 9.54 0.80 15.66
C SER A 588 10.64 0.99 16.74
N ILE A 589 10.47 1.97 17.63
CA ILE A 589 11.37 2.17 18.78
C ILE A 589 10.68 1.90 20.13
N LEU A 590 9.49 1.31 20.11
CA LEU A 590 8.69 0.94 21.30
C LEU A 590 8.35 2.16 22.19
N LEU A 591 7.98 3.28 21.55
CA LEU A 591 7.49 4.47 22.26
C LEU A 591 6.12 4.21 22.88
N THR A 592 5.97 4.59 24.15
CA THR A 592 4.68 4.56 24.85
C THR A 592 4.00 5.92 24.97
N SER A 593 4.77 7.00 24.88
CA SER A 593 4.30 8.38 24.92
C SER A 593 5.31 9.33 24.27
N LEU A 594 4.84 10.52 23.88
CA LEU A 594 5.67 11.62 23.39
C LEU A 594 5.50 12.87 24.27
N PRO A 595 6.58 13.61 24.59
CA PRO A 595 6.49 14.90 25.28
C PRO A 595 5.74 15.93 24.44
N ARG A 596 4.92 16.80 25.07
CA ARG A 596 4.12 17.81 24.35
C ARG A 596 4.95 18.83 23.57
N ASP A 597 6.17 19.10 24.03
CA ASP A 597 7.10 20.08 23.47
C ASP A 597 8.23 19.47 22.63
N MET A 598 8.14 18.18 22.30
CA MET A 598 9.17 17.42 21.56
C MET A 598 9.63 18.12 20.27
N PHE A 599 8.70 18.71 19.52
CA PHE A 599 8.96 19.33 18.22
C PHE A 599 9.18 20.85 18.29
N LYS A 600 9.30 21.44 19.48
CA LYS A 600 9.53 22.88 19.66
C LYS A 600 10.75 23.41 18.90
N TYR A 601 11.77 22.56 18.71
CA TYR A 601 13.03 22.93 18.06
C TYR A 601 13.10 22.58 16.57
N THR A 602 12.04 22.00 15.99
CA THR A 602 12.01 21.49 14.61
C THR A 602 10.87 22.12 13.78
N PRO A 603 10.82 23.46 13.61
CA PRO A 603 9.69 24.15 12.96
C PRO A 603 9.56 23.89 11.45
N ARG A 604 10.56 23.26 10.82
CA ARG A 604 10.60 22.95 9.37
C ARG A 604 10.28 21.48 9.07
N LEU A 605 9.76 20.73 10.04
CA LEU A 605 9.49 19.31 9.87
C LEU A 605 8.36 19.09 8.86
N GLU A 606 8.68 18.41 7.74
CA GLU A 606 7.73 18.13 6.67
C GLU A 606 7.21 16.69 6.73
N THR A 607 8.03 15.73 7.20
CA THR A 607 7.68 14.31 7.29
C THR A 607 7.99 13.74 8.67
N LEU A 608 7.00 13.08 9.25
CA LEU A 608 7.08 12.42 10.55
C LEU A 608 6.61 10.97 10.45
N ASP A 609 7.50 10.01 10.78
CA ASP A 609 7.13 8.59 10.91
C ASP A 609 7.22 8.12 12.37
N LEU A 610 6.05 7.79 12.93
CA LEU A 610 5.86 7.23 14.26
C LEU A 610 5.29 5.80 14.22
N SER A 611 5.30 5.17 13.05
CA SER A 611 4.66 3.87 12.85
C SER A 611 5.27 2.78 13.75
N VAL A 612 4.52 1.71 14.01
CA VAL A 612 4.98 0.51 14.74
C VAL A 612 5.46 0.85 16.16
N ASN A 613 4.72 1.69 16.89
CA ASN A 613 5.01 2.07 18.28
C ASN A 613 3.83 1.72 19.21
N GLU A 614 4.01 1.79 20.53
CA GLU A 614 2.97 1.52 21.54
C GLU A 614 2.27 2.82 22.01
N LEU A 615 2.10 3.77 21.10
CA LEU A 615 1.49 5.07 21.38
C LEU A 615 -0.04 4.92 21.51
N ASN A 616 -0.55 5.12 22.73
CA ASN A 616 -1.98 5.01 23.05
C ASN A 616 -2.76 6.29 22.80
N ASP A 617 -2.08 7.44 22.84
CA ASP A 617 -2.68 8.76 22.67
C ASP A 617 -1.65 9.75 22.10
N LEU A 618 -2.11 10.75 21.36
CA LEU A 618 -1.33 11.85 20.80
C LEU A 618 -2.08 13.16 21.10
N SER A 619 -1.41 14.11 21.75
CA SER A 619 -2.03 15.41 22.06
C SER A 619 -1.95 16.35 20.85
N PRO A 620 -3.00 17.14 20.54
CA PRO A 620 -2.97 18.11 19.45
C PRO A 620 -1.85 19.14 19.57
N GLU A 621 -1.53 19.57 20.79
CA GLU A 621 -0.49 20.56 21.08
C GLU A 621 0.92 20.09 20.68
N LEU A 622 1.14 18.77 20.57
CA LEU A 622 2.39 18.20 20.05
C LEU A 622 2.72 18.73 18.65
N PHE A 623 1.69 18.97 17.84
CA PHE A 623 1.82 19.36 16.44
C PHE A 623 1.84 20.87 16.25
N SER A 624 1.57 21.67 17.29
CA SER A 624 1.52 23.13 17.18
C SER A 624 2.82 23.75 16.65
N PRO A 625 4.04 23.24 16.97
CA PRO A 625 5.29 23.76 16.39
C PRO A 625 5.52 23.33 14.93
N ILE A 626 4.77 22.34 14.43
CA ILE A 626 4.97 21.67 13.12
C ILE A 626 3.68 21.65 12.29
N GLY A 627 2.91 22.74 12.32
CA GLY A 627 1.64 22.86 11.57
C GLY A 627 1.78 22.73 10.04
N HIS A 628 3.00 22.88 9.50
CA HIS A 628 3.35 22.74 8.08
C HIS A 628 3.71 21.30 7.66
N LEU A 629 3.41 20.31 8.51
CA LEU A 629 3.71 18.91 8.23
C LEU A 629 2.97 18.44 6.97
N LYS A 630 3.71 17.86 6.00
CA LYS A 630 3.18 17.34 4.73
C LYS A 630 2.91 15.84 4.77
N GLY A 631 3.68 15.08 5.53
CA GLY A 631 3.56 13.62 5.62
C GLY A 631 3.52 13.12 7.06
N LEU A 632 2.46 12.39 7.43
CA LEU A 632 2.33 11.75 8.74
C LEU A 632 2.11 10.24 8.59
N TYR A 633 3.01 9.45 9.17
CA TYR A 633 2.94 7.99 9.17
C TYR A 633 2.72 7.50 10.61
N ILE A 634 1.54 6.95 10.86
CA ILE A 634 1.08 6.51 12.19
C ILE A 634 0.46 5.11 12.12
N SER A 635 1.04 4.25 11.30
CA SER A 635 0.56 2.88 11.11
C SER A 635 0.99 1.98 12.27
N ARG A 636 0.20 0.95 12.62
CA ARG A 636 0.59 -0.04 13.66
C ARG A 636 0.93 0.59 15.01
N ILE A 637 0.15 1.58 15.41
CA ILE A 637 0.16 2.12 16.78
C ILE A 637 -1.11 1.73 17.54
N THR A 638 -1.14 1.95 18.85
CA THR A 638 -2.22 1.53 19.75
C THR A 638 -3.24 2.65 20.05
N LEU A 639 -3.35 3.63 19.15
CA LEU A 639 -4.30 4.75 19.29
C LEU A 639 -5.74 4.27 19.40
N LYS A 640 -6.50 4.91 20.29
CA LYS A 640 -7.95 4.69 20.43
C LYS A 640 -8.78 5.54 19.46
N SER A 641 -8.31 6.77 19.19
CA SER A 641 -9.03 7.76 18.39
C SER A 641 -8.05 8.61 17.56
N LEU A 642 -8.57 9.21 16.48
CA LEU A 642 -7.89 10.20 15.64
C LEU A 642 -8.32 11.65 15.93
N ASP A 643 -9.05 11.89 17.02
CA ASP A 643 -9.58 13.22 17.39
C ASP A 643 -8.52 14.31 17.49
N PHE A 644 -7.28 13.93 17.81
CA PHE A 644 -6.18 14.88 17.88
C PHE A 644 -5.94 15.63 16.56
N LEU A 645 -6.22 14.99 15.41
CA LEU A 645 -6.06 15.61 14.09
C LEU A 645 -7.01 16.78 13.87
N VAL A 646 -8.19 16.78 14.50
CA VAL A 646 -9.18 17.87 14.41
C VAL A 646 -8.60 19.16 15.01
N TYR A 647 -7.85 19.02 16.11
CA TYR A 647 -7.31 20.16 16.85
C TYR A 647 -5.83 20.43 16.56
N ALA A 648 -5.14 19.55 15.83
CA ALA A 648 -3.71 19.68 15.51
C ALA A 648 -3.41 20.75 14.45
N ASN A 649 -4.42 21.23 13.71
CA ASN A 649 -4.29 22.30 12.70
C ASN A 649 -3.22 22.02 11.61
N LEU A 650 -3.18 20.79 11.08
CA LEU A 650 -2.24 20.35 10.05
C LEU A 650 -2.75 20.67 8.63
N ASN A 651 -2.80 21.95 8.27
CA ASN A 651 -3.44 22.42 7.03
C ASN A 651 -2.67 22.10 5.74
N GLU A 652 -1.37 21.82 5.84
CA GLU A 652 -0.49 21.47 4.71
C GLU A 652 -0.26 19.97 4.59
N LEU A 653 -0.98 19.15 5.37
CA LEU A 653 -0.84 17.70 5.30
C LEU A 653 -1.25 17.23 3.91
N GLU A 654 -0.29 16.70 3.16
CA GLU A 654 -0.51 16.12 1.84
C GLU A 654 -0.77 14.63 1.96
N PHE A 655 -0.15 13.94 2.94
CA PHE A 655 -0.13 12.49 3.03
C PHE A 655 -0.32 11.99 4.47
N LEU A 656 -1.29 11.09 4.66
CA LEU A 656 -1.58 10.44 5.94
C LEU A 656 -1.67 8.92 5.76
N HIS A 657 -0.77 8.19 6.41
CA HIS A 657 -0.69 6.72 6.29
C HIS A 657 -1.05 6.01 7.60
N ILE A 658 -2.19 5.32 7.55
CA ILE A 658 -2.76 4.57 8.67
C ILE A 658 -3.05 3.14 8.18
N SER A 659 -2.27 2.17 8.65
CA SER A 659 -2.46 0.76 8.32
C SER A 659 -2.28 -0.11 9.56
N ASP A 660 -3.08 -1.17 9.68
CA ASP A 660 -3.00 -2.23 10.72
C ASP A 660 -2.89 -1.71 12.17
N GLY A 661 -3.97 -1.30 12.82
CA GLY A 661 -3.95 -1.14 14.28
C GLY A 661 -3.93 -2.51 14.99
N VAL A 662 -3.12 -2.68 16.05
CA VAL A 662 -3.22 -3.87 16.94
C VAL A 662 -4.60 -3.94 17.63
N LYS A 663 -5.28 -2.79 17.71
CA LYS A 663 -6.70 -2.63 18.04
C LYS A 663 -7.36 -1.76 16.97
N PRO A 664 -8.60 -2.05 16.55
CA PRO A 664 -9.30 -1.18 15.63
C PRO A 664 -9.61 0.17 16.28
N LEU A 665 -9.52 1.26 15.52
CA LEU A 665 -9.89 2.60 15.99
C LEU A 665 -11.35 2.59 16.48
N ASP A 666 -11.60 3.11 17.68
CA ASP A 666 -12.93 3.12 18.28
C ASP A 666 -13.85 4.14 17.59
N SER A 667 -13.29 5.26 17.14
CA SER A 667 -14.01 6.34 16.44
C SER A 667 -13.08 7.09 15.48
N ILE A 668 -13.60 7.41 14.29
CA ILE A 668 -13.06 8.48 13.43
C ILE A 668 -14.02 9.66 13.61
N PRO A 669 -13.52 10.87 13.96
CA PRO A 669 -14.41 12.01 14.21
C PRO A 669 -15.24 12.35 12.95
N PRO A 670 -16.50 12.81 13.10
CA PRO A 670 -17.36 13.19 11.97
C PRO A 670 -16.70 14.26 11.09
N ASP A 671 -15.99 15.18 11.74
CA ASP A 671 -15.33 16.32 11.09
C ASP A 671 -13.97 15.95 10.47
N PHE A 672 -13.53 14.68 10.58
CA PHE A 672 -12.25 14.20 10.07
C PHE A 672 -12.04 14.54 8.59
N PHE A 673 -13.08 14.35 7.76
CA PHE A 673 -13.03 14.63 6.32
C PHE A 673 -13.29 16.11 5.98
N ILE A 674 -13.82 16.89 6.93
CA ILE A 674 -14.12 18.32 6.73
C ILE A 674 -12.86 19.16 6.95
N PHE A 675 -11.99 18.75 7.89
CA PHE A 675 -10.77 19.48 8.23
C PHE A 675 -9.55 19.09 7.38
N LEU A 676 -9.49 17.84 6.91
CA LEU A 676 -8.39 17.38 6.07
C LEU A 676 -8.63 17.82 4.62
N ARG A 677 -7.99 18.92 4.19
CA ARG A 677 -7.85 19.28 2.76
C ARG A 677 -6.93 18.30 1.99
N ILE A 678 -6.91 17.03 2.39
CA ILE A 678 -6.07 15.98 1.81
C ILE A 678 -6.81 15.43 0.57
N PRO A 679 -6.20 15.46 -0.63
CA PRO A 679 -6.78 14.77 -1.77
C PRO A 679 -6.89 13.26 -1.49
N SER A 680 -7.99 12.62 -1.90
CA SER A 680 -8.27 11.22 -1.59
C SER A 680 -7.16 10.22 -2.00
N ASP A 681 -6.33 10.59 -2.96
CA ASP A 681 -5.18 9.79 -3.45
C ASP A 681 -4.05 9.64 -2.41
N PHE A 682 -4.07 10.44 -1.35
CA PHE A 682 -2.99 10.51 -0.35
C PHE A 682 -3.42 10.10 1.08
N LEU A 683 -4.70 9.75 1.25
CA LEU A 683 -5.21 9.12 2.45
C LEU A 683 -5.20 7.60 2.26
N HIS A 684 -4.22 6.92 2.83
CA HIS A 684 -4.16 5.45 2.83
C HIS A 684 -4.63 4.93 4.20
N VAL A 685 -5.86 4.41 4.23
CA VAL A 685 -6.44 3.69 5.37
C VAL A 685 -6.66 2.23 4.96
N SER A 686 -5.94 1.29 5.58
CA SER A 686 -6.10 -0.15 5.29
C SER A 686 -6.21 -1.00 6.57
N ASP A 687 -7.16 -1.94 6.59
CA ASP A 687 -7.31 -3.08 7.52
C ASP A 687 -7.29 -2.79 9.05
N GLY A 688 -7.58 -1.56 9.50
CA GLY A 688 -7.51 -1.17 10.93
C GLY A 688 -8.73 -0.44 11.51
N VAL A 689 -9.85 -0.36 10.80
CA VAL A 689 -11.07 0.36 11.24
C VAL A 689 -12.18 -0.66 11.52
N LYS A 690 -12.95 -0.49 12.60
CA LYS A 690 -14.12 -1.33 12.89
C LYS A 690 -15.04 -1.39 11.65
N PRO A 691 -15.70 -2.54 11.38
CA PRO A 691 -16.63 -2.64 10.27
C PRO A 691 -17.67 -1.51 10.33
N VAL A 692 -17.91 -0.90 9.17
CA VAL A 692 -18.76 0.29 8.97
C VAL A 692 -20.15 0.16 9.60
N GLY A 693 -20.64 -1.06 9.83
CA GLY A 693 -21.90 -1.36 10.52
C GLY A 693 -21.98 -0.92 11.99
N GLU A 694 -20.87 -0.59 12.66
CA GLU A 694 -20.85 -0.08 14.05
C GLU A 694 -20.60 1.44 14.16
N GLN A 695 -20.44 2.15 13.04
CA GLN A 695 -20.15 3.59 13.02
C GLN A 695 -21.21 4.38 12.22
N PRO A 696 -22.36 4.69 12.83
CA PRO A 696 -23.49 5.33 12.14
C PRO A 696 -23.14 6.70 11.51
N VAL A 697 -22.13 7.40 12.06
CA VAL A 697 -21.73 8.72 11.56
C VAL A 697 -20.89 8.65 10.28
N LEU A 698 -20.08 7.60 10.10
CA LEU A 698 -19.24 7.43 8.90
C LEU A 698 -20.10 7.02 7.69
N VAL A 699 -21.13 6.20 7.92
CA VAL A 699 -22.17 5.87 6.93
C VAL A 699 -22.91 7.12 6.49
N GLN A 700 -23.25 8.00 7.44
CA GLN A 700 -23.93 9.26 7.14
C GLN A 700 -23.07 10.21 6.31
N LEU A 701 -21.76 10.35 6.59
CA LEU A 701 -20.86 11.21 5.80
C LEU A 701 -20.65 10.69 4.37
N VAL A 702 -20.47 9.38 4.20
CA VAL A 702 -20.35 8.75 2.86
C VAL A 702 -21.66 8.91 2.08
N SER A 703 -22.80 8.75 2.74
CA SER A 703 -24.13 8.95 2.12
C SER A 703 -24.46 10.42 1.83
N ALA A 704 -23.99 11.36 2.66
CA ALA A 704 -24.19 12.79 2.47
C ALA A 704 -23.36 13.35 1.30
N LEU A 705 -22.16 12.78 1.08
CA LEU A 705 -21.33 13.08 -0.09
C LEU A 705 -21.86 12.41 -1.36
N GLN A 706 -22.48 11.23 -1.27
CA GLN A 706 -23.19 10.60 -2.39
C GLN A 706 -24.49 11.33 -2.79
N GLY A 707 -25.09 12.09 -1.87
CA GLY A 707 -26.34 12.81 -2.09
C GLY A 707 -26.22 14.10 -2.92
N GLN A 708 -25.01 14.57 -3.25
CA GLN A 708 -24.82 15.85 -3.97
C GLN A 708 -24.35 15.76 -5.43
N THR A 709 -24.06 14.58 -5.96
CA THR A 709 -23.77 14.42 -7.40
C THR A 709 -24.19 13.04 -7.90
N GLN A 710 -25.09 13.02 -8.88
CA GLN A 710 -25.33 11.84 -9.72
C GLN A 710 -24.02 11.49 -10.45
N LEU A 711 -23.32 10.43 -10.02
CA LEU A 711 -22.43 9.53 -10.79
C LEU A 711 -21.49 8.77 -9.84
N PHE A 712 -21.95 7.63 -9.31
CA PHE A 712 -21.11 6.58 -8.72
C PHE A 712 -21.53 5.23 -9.33
N PRO A 713 -20.61 4.41 -9.88
CA PRO A 713 -20.90 2.99 -10.12
C PRO A 713 -20.86 2.24 -8.79
N GLU A 714 -21.80 1.30 -8.64
CA GLU A 714 -21.89 0.35 -7.53
C GLU A 714 -20.61 -0.50 -7.39
N HIS A 715 -20.35 -1.02 -6.19
CA HIS A 715 -19.27 -1.94 -5.79
C HIS A 715 -18.02 -1.34 -5.11
N LEU A 716 -18.23 -0.77 -3.91
CA LEU A 716 -17.20 -0.70 -2.86
C LEU A 716 -16.76 -2.13 -2.47
N GLY A 717 -15.51 -2.49 -2.77
CA GLY A 717 -14.92 -3.77 -2.34
C GLY A 717 -14.17 -3.63 -1.02
N VAL A 718 -14.88 -3.71 0.10
CA VAL A 718 -14.27 -3.90 1.44
C VAL A 718 -13.82 -5.36 1.56
N ARG A 719 -12.56 -5.61 1.93
CA ARG A 719 -12.15 -6.96 2.35
C ARG A 719 -12.69 -7.20 3.76
N LEU A 720 -13.68 -8.08 3.87
CA LEU A 720 -14.18 -8.60 5.14
C LEU A 720 -13.14 -9.58 5.71
N GLY A 721 -12.48 -9.19 6.80
CA GLY A 721 -11.72 -10.11 7.64
C GLY A 721 -12.68 -11.04 8.39
N ALA A 722 -12.34 -12.33 8.48
CA ALA A 722 -13.12 -13.33 9.17
C ALA A 722 -13.43 -12.92 10.63
N GLY A 723 -14.72 -12.89 10.98
CA GLY A 723 -15.17 -12.61 12.34
C GLY A 723 -14.74 -13.68 13.34
N PRO A 724 -14.73 -13.39 14.65
CA PRO A 724 -14.39 -14.35 15.67
C PRO A 724 -15.46 -15.45 15.77
N ALA A 725 -14.98 -16.68 15.90
CA ALA A 725 -15.77 -17.87 16.10
C ALA A 725 -16.50 -17.88 17.46
N GLN A 726 -17.75 -18.37 17.42
CA GLN A 726 -18.51 -19.06 18.47
C GLN A 726 -18.91 -18.32 19.76
N VAL A 727 -20.23 -18.19 19.94
CA VAL A 727 -20.93 -18.48 21.22
C VAL A 727 -22.22 -19.26 20.86
N PRO A 728 -22.61 -20.30 21.63
CA PRO A 728 -23.27 -21.49 21.11
C PRO A 728 -24.79 -21.45 21.32
N HIS A 729 -25.57 -22.04 20.42
CA HIS A 729 -26.84 -22.66 20.82
C HIS A 729 -27.30 -23.77 19.88
N ALA A 730 -27.60 -24.91 20.51
CA ALA A 730 -28.73 -25.78 20.27
C ALA A 730 -28.82 -26.57 18.93
N VAL A 731 -28.44 -27.84 19.05
CA VAL A 731 -29.19 -29.05 18.62
C VAL A 731 -30.31 -28.81 17.60
N VAL A 732 -30.05 -29.17 16.34
CA VAL A 732 -31.04 -29.82 15.47
C VAL A 732 -30.34 -30.95 14.73
N ARG A 733 -30.76 -32.19 15.03
CA ARG A 733 -30.46 -33.41 14.25
C ARG A 733 -31.42 -33.51 13.08
N ARG A 734 -30.89 -33.76 11.88
CA ARG A 734 -31.42 -34.55 10.73
C ARG A 734 -30.74 -34.04 9.45
N GLN A 735 -30.37 -34.81 8.42
CA GLN A 735 -30.21 -36.23 8.13
C GLN A 735 -29.44 -36.24 6.78
N GLN A 736 -28.49 -37.15 6.57
CA GLN A 736 -27.79 -37.31 5.28
C GLN A 736 -28.75 -37.79 4.18
N VAL A 737 -28.67 -37.19 2.98
CA VAL A 737 -28.79 -37.87 1.68
C VAL A 737 -27.86 -37.17 0.67
N ALA A 738 -27.24 -37.96 -0.20
CA ALA A 738 -26.24 -37.59 -1.21
C ALA A 738 -26.84 -37.11 -2.55
N GLY A 739 -26.05 -36.34 -3.33
CA GLY A 739 -26.06 -36.38 -4.80
C GLY A 739 -26.45 -35.10 -5.57
N ASN A 740 -25.42 -34.46 -6.13
CA ASN A 740 -25.35 -33.74 -7.42
C ASN A 740 -26.21 -32.48 -7.74
N VAL A 741 -25.44 -31.41 -8.04
CA VAL A 741 -25.61 -30.37 -9.08
C VAL A 741 -26.89 -29.53 -9.06
N LEU A 742 -26.75 -28.25 -8.70
CA LEU A 742 -27.14 -27.07 -9.50
C LEU A 742 -26.78 -25.78 -8.74
N GLN A 743 -26.06 -24.91 -9.45
CA GLN A 743 -26.05 -23.43 -9.40
C GLN A 743 -26.86 -22.74 -8.29
N GLU A 744 -26.18 -22.05 -7.36
CA GLU A 744 -26.79 -21.02 -6.50
C GLU A 744 -25.99 -19.71 -6.61
N ASP A 745 -26.55 -18.76 -7.36
CA ASP A 745 -26.45 -17.34 -7.04
C ASP A 745 -27.20 -17.12 -5.71
N GLN A 746 -26.50 -16.67 -4.67
CA GLN A 746 -27.13 -16.06 -3.50
C GLN A 746 -26.39 -14.78 -3.14
N ASP A 747 -26.88 -13.68 -3.71
CA ASP A 747 -26.74 -12.34 -3.14
C ASP A 747 -27.56 -12.30 -1.83
N GLN A 748 -26.88 -12.49 -0.70
CA GLN A 748 -27.45 -12.15 0.61
C GLN A 748 -27.40 -10.62 0.80
N HIS A 749 -28.52 -9.96 0.49
CA HIS A 749 -28.80 -8.61 0.96
C HIS A 749 -29.00 -8.63 2.49
N VAL A 750 -27.97 -8.26 3.25
CA VAL A 750 -28.12 -7.94 4.67
C VAL A 750 -28.69 -6.52 4.79
N LEU A 751 -29.99 -6.42 5.03
CA LEU A 751 -30.68 -5.16 5.27
C LEU A 751 -30.50 -4.78 6.76
N VAL A 752 -29.44 -4.02 7.07
CA VAL A 752 -29.27 -3.39 8.38
C VAL A 752 -29.99 -2.05 8.37
N LEU A 753 -31.15 -1.97 9.04
CA LEU A 753 -31.92 -0.75 9.21
C LEU A 753 -31.45 -0.04 10.50
N PHE A 754 -30.81 1.13 10.42
CA PHE A 754 -30.70 2.03 11.58
C PHE A 754 -30.94 3.52 11.29
N CYS A 755 -31.74 4.07 12.20
CA CYS A 755 -32.20 5.42 12.49
C CYS A 755 -31.46 6.62 11.89
N LEU A 756 -32.17 7.37 11.04
CA LEU A 756 -32.00 8.81 10.87
C LEU A 756 -32.98 9.53 11.80
N VAL A 757 -32.50 10.10 12.91
CA VAL A 757 -33.21 11.24 13.53
C VAL A 757 -32.88 12.47 12.70
N GLY A 758 -33.47 12.53 11.50
CA GLY A 758 -33.37 13.70 10.65
C GLY A 758 -34.14 14.87 11.27
N ALA A 759 -33.71 16.10 11.03
CA ALA A 759 -34.45 17.32 11.39
C ALA A 759 -35.91 17.31 10.91
N GLY A 760 -36.25 16.46 9.91
CA GLY A 760 -37.62 16.16 9.51
C GLY A 760 -38.47 15.47 10.59
N PHE A 761 -37.92 14.54 11.38
CA PHE A 761 -38.62 13.93 12.52
C PHE A 761 -38.83 14.94 13.64
N LEU A 762 -37.84 15.78 13.95
CA LEU A 762 -38.00 16.86 14.95
C LEU A 762 -39.02 17.92 14.49
N ARG A 763 -39.03 18.28 13.19
CA ARG A 763 -40.06 19.16 12.62
C ARG A 763 -41.43 18.48 12.58
N TYR A 764 -41.51 17.18 12.32
CA TYR A 764 -42.74 16.39 12.39
C TYR A 764 -43.26 16.30 13.82
N VAL A 765 -42.40 16.06 14.81
CA VAL A 765 -42.77 16.05 16.23
C VAL A 765 -43.20 17.45 16.67
N SER A 766 -42.50 18.53 16.29
CA SER A 766 -42.90 19.88 16.69
C SER A 766 -44.21 20.33 16.03
N THR A 767 -44.42 20.02 14.75
CA THR A 767 -45.68 20.31 14.05
C THR A 767 -46.81 19.43 14.56
N SER A 768 -46.56 18.16 14.87
CA SER A 768 -47.53 17.27 15.53
C SER A 768 -47.90 17.78 16.92
N CYS A 769 -46.93 18.27 17.72
CA CYS A 769 -47.20 18.87 19.03
C CYS A 769 -48.02 20.17 18.91
N LEU A 770 -47.79 20.99 17.89
CA LEU A 770 -48.59 22.19 17.62
C LEU A 770 -50.02 21.83 17.16
N ILE A 771 -50.17 20.83 16.29
CA ILE A 771 -51.47 20.34 15.83
C ILE A 771 -52.23 19.70 17.00
N LEU A 772 -51.56 18.89 17.83
CA LEU A 772 -52.11 18.33 19.06
C LEU A 772 -52.46 19.43 20.07
N GLY A 773 -51.68 20.51 20.15
CA GLY A 773 -51.98 21.67 20.97
C GLY A 773 -53.24 22.40 20.49
N PHE A 774 -53.41 22.55 19.18
CA PHE A 774 -54.59 23.17 18.58
C PHE A 774 -55.84 22.29 18.73
N LEU A 775 -55.70 20.97 18.53
CA LEU A 775 -56.74 19.98 18.78
C LEU A 775 -57.10 19.92 20.26
N ALA A 776 -56.12 19.93 21.16
CA ALA A 776 -56.34 19.98 22.60
C ALA A 776 -57.04 21.27 23.00
N ALA A 777 -56.66 22.43 22.48
CA ALA A 777 -57.37 23.69 22.75
C ALA A 777 -58.83 23.64 22.25
N SER A 778 -59.08 23.09 21.06
CA SER A 778 -60.42 22.92 20.50
C SER A 778 -61.25 21.89 21.29
N PHE A 779 -60.63 20.79 21.72
CA PHE A 779 -61.25 19.76 22.56
C PHE A 779 -61.54 20.29 23.96
N THR A 780 -60.62 21.07 24.54
CA THR A 780 -60.82 21.72 25.84
C THR A 780 -61.95 22.75 25.74
N TYR A 781 -62.02 23.53 24.66
CA TYR A 781 -63.13 24.44 24.39
C TYR A 781 -64.47 23.71 24.23
N HIS A 782 -64.50 22.60 23.48
CA HIS A 782 -65.71 21.80 23.28
C HIS A 782 -66.17 21.08 24.56
N PHE A 783 -65.24 20.57 25.37
CA PHE A 783 -65.51 19.79 26.58
C PHE A 783 -65.83 20.67 27.80
N THR A 784 -65.16 21.81 27.94
CA THR A 784 -65.41 22.74 29.07
C THR A 784 -66.68 23.57 28.88
N ARG A 785 -67.10 23.81 27.63
CA ARG A 785 -68.37 24.51 27.32
C ARG A 785 -69.57 23.80 27.94
N TRP A 786 -69.64 22.48 27.84
CA TRP A 786 -70.74 21.71 28.45
C TRP A 786 -70.57 21.53 29.95
N GLN A 787 -69.35 21.43 30.48
CA GLN A 787 -69.13 21.28 31.93
C GLN A 787 -69.47 22.52 32.74
N LEU A 788 -69.33 23.74 32.21
CA LEU A 788 -69.82 24.96 32.85
C LEU A 788 -71.36 25.02 32.86
N VAL A 789 -72.00 24.60 31.76
CA VAL A 789 -73.46 24.51 31.65
C VAL A 789 -74.03 23.40 32.55
N PHE A 790 -73.35 22.25 32.63
CA PHE A 790 -73.75 21.11 33.46
C PHE A 790 -73.56 21.41 34.95
N ALA A 791 -72.49 22.10 35.35
CA ALA A 791 -72.29 22.57 36.72
C ALA A 791 -73.40 23.54 37.17
N TYR A 792 -73.88 24.41 36.28
CA TYR A 792 -75.02 25.29 36.53
C TYR A 792 -76.33 24.52 36.76
N HIS A 793 -76.61 23.48 35.97
CA HIS A 793 -77.81 22.66 36.13
C HIS A 793 -77.73 21.68 37.31
N LEU A 794 -76.55 21.13 37.63
CA LEU A 794 -76.34 20.25 38.79
C LEU A 794 -76.48 21.01 40.11
N PHE A 795 -76.10 22.29 40.15
CA PHE A 795 -76.38 23.18 41.28
C PHE A 795 -77.89 23.44 41.45
N ARG A 796 -78.64 23.62 40.36
CA ARG A 796 -80.12 23.70 40.39
C ARG A 796 -80.78 22.39 40.84
N ALA A 797 -80.27 21.24 40.41
CA ALA A 797 -80.79 19.93 40.80
C ALA A 797 -80.56 19.63 42.30
N ARG A 798 -79.39 20.02 42.84
CA ARG A 798 -79.06 19.87 44.28
C ARG A 798 -79.91 20.76 45.20
N LEU A 799 -80.42 21.88 44.67
CA LEU A 799 -81.41 22.74 45.34
C LEU A 799 -82.82 22.14 45.29
N PHE A 800 -83.16 21.39 44.23
CA PHE A 800 -84.45 20.73 44.05
C PHE A 800 -84.58 19.46 44.91
N ASP A 801 -83.50 18.68 45.04
CA ASP A 801 -83.46 17.40 45.75
C ASP A 801 -83.44 17.55 47.28
N ARG A 802 -83.09 18.75 47.78
CA ARG A 802 -83.19 19.10 49.21
C ARG A 802 -84.65 19.33 49.66
N LYS A 803 -85.60 19.42 48.73
CA LYS A 803 -86.99 19.82 48.99
C LYS A 803 -88.02 18.68 48.98
N ASN A 804 -87.68 17.47 48.50
CA ASN A 804 -88.63 16.35 48.39
C ASN A 804 -88.15 15.05 49.07
N ARG A 805 -87.81 15.16 50.36
CA ARG A 805 -87.62 14.02 51.26
C ARG A 805 -88.99 13.48 51.66
N ASN A 806 -89.46 12.39 51.04
CA ASN A 806 -90.31 11.33 51.62
C ASN A 806 -90.98 10.47 50.53
N ARG A 807 -90.48 9.24 50.33
CA ARG A 807 -91.25 7.97 50.18
C ARG A 807 -90.27 6.81 49.84
N MET A 808 -90.20 5.83 50.74
CA MET A 808 -89.57 4.48 50.63
C MET A 808 -90.31 3.63 49.56
N ALA A 809 -89.82 2.57 48.90
CA ALA A 809 -88.65 1.65 48.91
C ALA A 809 -88.69 0.85 47.54
N PRO A 810 -88.11 -0.37 47.36
CA PRO A 810 -86.73 -0.90 47.51
C PRO A 810 -86.18 -1.55 46.20
N HIS A 811 -84.87 -1.85 46.11
CA HIS A 811 -84.26 -3.16 45.75
C HIS A 811 -82.75 -3.08 45.44
N GLN A 812 -82.07 -4.21 45.76
CA GLN A 812 -80.63 -4.44 45.90
C GLN A 812 -79.96 -5.01 44.62
N TYR A 813 -78.64 -4.87 44.54
CA TYR A 813 -77.71 -5.28 43.48
C TYR A 813 -77.39 -6.81 43.45
N ASP A 814 -76.87 -7.35 42.33
CA ASP A 814 -75.46 -7.84 42.19
C ASP A 814 -75.16 -8.80 41.00
N ALA A 815 -73.88 -8.78 40.56
CA ALA A 815 -73.05 -9.82 39.90
C ALA A 815 -72.66 -9.74 38.39
N PHE A 816 -71.35 -9.94 38.10
CA PHE A 816 -70.71 -10.08 36.77
C PHE A 816 -69.73 -11.28 36.73
N VAL A 817 -69.65 -12.00 35.59
CA VAL A 817 -68.75 -13.15 35.33
C VAL A 817 -67.93 -12.92 34.04
N SER A 818 -66.71 -13.46 33.93
CA SER A 818 -65.77 -13.28 32.80
C SER A 818 -65.44 -14.62 32.13
N TYR A 819 -65.40 -14.71 30.80
CA TYR A 819 -64.90 -15.86 30.04
C TYR A 819 -63.98 -15.44 28.86
N ASN A 820 -63.26 -16.38 28.24
CA ASN A 820 -62.19 -16.15 27.24
C ASN A 820 -62.66 -16.33 25.78
N ALA A 821 -62.19 -15.47 24.87
CA ALA A 821 -62.68 -15.23 23.50
C ALA A 821 -62.33 -16.29 22.42
N HIS A 822 -61.93 -17.52 22.77
CA HIS A 822 -61.60 -18.57 21.78
C HIS A 822 -62.72 -19.58 21.50
N ASP A 823 -63.90 -19.41 22.10
CA ASP A 823 -65.10 -20.25 21.88
C ASP A 823 -66.31 -19.43 21.36
N GLU A 824 -66.05 -18.43 20.50
CA GLU A 824 -67.05 -17.47 19.99
C GLU A 824 -68.24 -18.15 19.25
N GLY A 825 -67.99 -19.30 18.60
CA GLY A 825 -69.05 -20.09 17.96
C GLY A 825 -69.96 -20.86 18.94
N TRP A 826 -69.47 -21.21 20.12
CA TRP A 826 -70.24 -21.94 21.15
C TRP A 826 -71.15 -21.00 21.95
N VAL A 827 -70.71 -19.76 22.19
CA VAL A 827 -71.47 -18.77 22.98
C VAL A 827 -72.63 -18.17 22.19
N ILE A 828 -72.49 -18.02 20.86
CA ILE A 828 -73.59 -17.54 20.01
C ILE A 828 -74.73 -18.58 19.88
N PHE A 829 -74.43 -19.87 20.05
CA PHE A 829 -75.42 -20.96 19.86
C PHE A 829 -76.16 -21.36 21.17
N LEU A 830 -75.67 -20.97 22.35
CA LEU A 830 -76.23 -21.33 23.67
C LEU A 830 -77.09 -20.25 24.34
N PHE A 831 -77.19 -19.04 23.78
CA PHE A 831 -78.05 -17.96 24.27
C PHE A 831 -79.50 -18.01 23.73
N LYS A 832 -80.05 -19.22 23.54
CA LYS A 832 -81.50 -19.43 23.48
C LYS A 832 -81.92 -20.10 24.80
N PRO A 833 -82.58 -19.38 25.74
CA PRO A 833 -83.10 -20.02 26.94
C PRO A 833 -84.21 -21.02 26.56
N PRO A 834 -84.23 -22.23 27.14
CA PRO A 834 -85.36 -23.15 27.01
C PRO A 834 -86.39 -22.80 28.09
N PHE A 835 -87.65 -22.55 27.72
CA PHE A 835 -88.76 -22.30 28.67
C PHE A 835 -88.58 -21.12 29.66
N ASP A 836 -89.56 -20.21 29.63
CA ASP A 836 -89.95 -19.22 30.66
C ASP A 836 -88.95 -18.83 31.76
N MET A 837 -87.92 -18.11 31.34
CA MET A 837 -87.37 -16.93 32.01
C MET A 837 -86.44 -16.26 30.99
N THR A 838 -86.80 -15.11 30.42
CA THR A 838 -86.01 -14.59 29.27
C THR A 838 -85.45 -13.20 29.55
N LEU A 839 -84.20 -13.19 30.00
CA LEU A 839 -83.27 -12.07 30.00
C LEU A 839 -83.22 -11.37 28.62
N CYS A 840 -83.31 -10.04 28.59
CA CYS A 840 -82.95 -9.23 27.43
C CYS A 840 -81.43 -9.20 27.25
N VAL A 841 -80.90 -10.06 26.38
CA VAL A 841 -79.52 -9.96 25.88
C VAL A 841 -79.54 -9.06 24.63
N PHE A 842 -79.41 -7.76 24.82
CA PHE A 842 -79.27 -6.82 23.69
C PHE A 842 -77.82 -6.80 23.19
N PHE A 843 -77.56 -7.55 22.11
CA PHE A 843 -76.45 -7.30 21.19
C PHE A 843 -76.75 -6.03 20.39
N CYS A 844 -76.04 -4.93 20.64
CA CYS A 844 -76.13 -3.75 19.78
C CYS A 844 -74.93 -3.68 18.83
N SER A 845 -75.25 -3.82 17.53
CA SER A 845 -74.37 -3.60 16.39
C SER A 845 -73.98 -2.12 16.28
N PHE A 846 -72.68 -1.81 16.14
CA PHE A 846 -72.22 -0.46 15.80
C PHE A 846 -71.64 -0.44 14.38
N ARG A 847 -72.52 -0.18 13.41
CA ARG A 847 -72.22 0.47 12.13
C ARG A 847 -72.87 1.86 12.19
N LEU A 848 -72.09 2.87 12.61
CA LEU A 848 -72.23 4.30 12.32
C LEU A 848 -71.19 5.06 13.17
N PHE A 849 -70.31 5.84 12.51
CA PHE A 849 -69.15 6.59 13.05
C PHE A 849 -68.02 5.67 13.57
N ASP A 850 -66.92 5.42 12.85
CA ASP A 850 -65.86 6.31 12.34
C ASP A 850 -65.41 7.40 13.33
N GLU A 851 -64.09 7.42 13.56
CA GLU A 851 -63.31 8.21 14.51
C GLU A 851 -63.02 7.62 15.91
N HIS A 852 -61.70 7.53 16.17
CA HIS A 852 -61.00 7.34 17.44
C HIS A 852 -60.79 5.90 18.00
N LYS A 853 -59.65 5.35 17.56
CA LYS A 853 -58.99 4.07 17.89
C LYS A 853 -58.41 3.93 19.31
N ASP A 854 -58.75 4.80 20.27
CA ASP A 854 -58.09 4.80 21.58
C ASP A 854 -58.78 3.97 22.69
N VAL A 855 -59.75 3.12 22.34
CA VAL A 855 -60.36 2.18 23.30
C VAL A 855 -59.97 0.71 23.03
N PHE A 856 -59.29 0.42 21.92
CA PHE A 856 -58.91 -0.95 21.54
C PHE A 856 -57.74 -1.55 22.32
N ARG A 857 -56.97 -0.75 23.08
CA ARG A 857 -55.85 -1.28 23.89
C ARG A 857 -56.24 -1.94 25.21
N LEU A 858 -57.53 -1.99 25.57
CA LEU A 858 -57.99 -2.79 26.71
C LEU A 858 -58.35 -4.24 26.33
N PHE A 859 -58.39 -4.57 25.03
CA PHE A 859 -58.84 -5.89 24.54
C PHE A 859 -57.81 -6.65 23.67
N ASP A 860 -56.65 -6.03 23.42
CA ASP A 860 -55.60 -6.62 22.57
C ASP A 860 -54.58 -7.48 23.35
N GLU A 861 -54.76 -7.64 24.66
CA GLU A 861 -54.16 -8.72 25.43
C GLU A 861 -55.24 -9.78 25.69
N HIS A 862 -55.41 -10.71 24.73
CA HIS A 862 -56.40 -11.80 24.67
C HIS A 862 -56.37 -12.78 25.87
N LYS A 863 -56.59 -12.32 27.10
CA LYS A 863 -56.55 -13.18 28.28
C LYS A 863 -57.76 -13.09 29.22
N ASP A 864 -58.55 -12.02 29.22
CA ASP A 864 -59.77 -11.94 30.04
C ASP A 864 -60.84 -11.00 29.40
N VAL A 865 -62.07 -11.47 29.16
CA VAL A 865 -63.22 -10.64 28.71
C VAL A 865 -64.25 -10.53 29.83
N LEU A 866 -64.50 -9.31 30.29
CA LEU A 866 -65.45 -9.00 31.36
C LEU A 866 -66.89 -8.92 30.81
N ILE A 867 -67.83 -9.73 31.31
CA ILE A 867 -69.25 -9.65 30.89
C ILE A 867 -70.09 -8.91 31.92
N LEU A 868 -70.53 -7.76 31.44
CA LEU A 868 -71.65 -6.86 31.73
C LEU A 868 -73.10 -7.38 32.00
N VAL A 869 -73.40 -8.41 32.80
CA VAL A 869 -74.80 -8.76 33.19
C VAL A 869 -75.49 -7.69 34.07
N PHE A 870 -76.31 -6.82 33.47
CA PHE A 870 -77.19 -5.91 34.20
C PHE A 870 -78.56 -6.57 34.42
N LEU A 871 -79.03 -6.60 35.68
CA LEU A 871 -80.31 -7.22 36.05
C LEU A 871 -81.53 -6.30 35.83
N GLU A 872 -81.34 -5.13 35.23
CA GLU A 872 -82.40 -4.20 34.84
C GLU A 872 -82.11 -3.60 33.44
N ASP A 873 -83.16 -3.30 32.67
CA ASP A 873 -83.08 -2.70 31.34
C ASP A 873 -82.49 -1.28 31.42
N ILE A 874 -81.34 -1.05 30.77
CA ILE A 874 -80.69 0.26 30.71
C ILE A 874 -81.07 0.96 29.39
N PRO A 875 -81.82 2.07 29.44
CA PRO A 875 -82.17 2.85 28.26
C PRO A 875 -80.92 3.37 27.52
N SER A 876 -80.99 3.41 26.19
CA SER A 876 -79.85 3.63 25.28
C SER A 876 -79.05 4.92 25.53
N TYR A 877 -79.63 5.89 26.23
CA TYR A 877 -79.01 7.17 26.57
C TYR A 877 -78.13 7.14 27.85
N LEU A 878 -78.13 6.04 28.62
CA LEU A 878 -77.39 5.89 29.88
C LEU A 878 -76.10 5.06 29.76
N LEU A 879 -75.77 4.54 28.58
CA LEU A 879 -74.55 3.75 28.35
C LEU A 879 -73.27 4.57 28.13
N SER A 880 -73.35 5.87 27.85
CA SER A 880 -72.17 6.71 27.53
C SER A 880 -71.36 7.30 28.71
N PRO A 881 -71.87 7.42 29.97
CA PRO A 881 -71.08 8.00 31.07
C PRO A 881 -70.27 7.05 31.98
N TYR A 882 -70.34 5.72 31.84
CA TYR A 882 -69.78 4.75 32.83
C TYR A 882 -68.26 4.42 32.69
N HIS A 883 -67.45 5.28 32.06
CA HIS A 883 -66.02 5.00 31.82
C HIS A 883 -65.06 5.16 33.03
N ARG A 884 -65.56 5.34 34.26
CA ARG A 884 -64.72 5.43 35.47
C ARG A 884 -64.91 4.27 36.45
N MET A 885 -65.26 3.08 35.94
CA MET A 885 -65.34 1.83 36.71
C MET A 885 -63.98 1.25 37.15
N ARG A 886 -62.86 1.88 36.80
CA ARG A 886 -61.51 1.45 37.22
C ARG A 886 -61.22 1.66 38.71
N ASN A 887 -61.92 2.59 39.38
CA ASN A 887 -61.70 2.86 40.80
C ASN A 887 -62.49 1.93 41.75
N LEU A 888 -63.42 1.11 41.23
CA LEU A 888 -64.23 0.17 42.02
C LEU A 888 -63.65 -1.25 42.09
N LEU A 889 -62.59 -1.57 41.33
CA LEU A 889 -61.99 -2.92 41.31
C LEU A 889 -60.69 -3.04 42.11
N LYS A 890 -60.62 -2.38 43.29
CA LYS A 890 -59.54 -2.68 44.25
C LYS A 890 -59.89 -3.94 45.04
N LYS A 891 -59.14 -5.00 44.71
CA LYS A 891 -58.76 -6.12 45.59
C LYS A 891 -59.89 -7.08 45.97
N LYS A 892 -60.17 -8.03 45.07
CA LYS A 892 -60.33 -9.49 45.29
C LYS A 892 -61.30 -10.03 44.24
N THR A 893 -60.76 -10.66 43.19
CA THR A 893 -61.56 -11.48 42.28
C THR A 893 -61.75 -12.85 42.97
N TYR A 894 -62.98 -13.15 43.35
CA TYR A 894 -63.37 -14.48 43.82
C TYR A 894 -63.79 -15.27 42.58
N LEU A 895 -63.09 -16.39 42.30
CA LEU A 895 -63.26 -17.33 41.17
C LEU A 895 -62.23 -17.15 40.05
N SER A 896 -61.25 -18.07 40.01
CA SER A 896 -60.56 -18.48 38.80
C SER A 896 -61.06 -19.88 38.44
N TRP A 897 -61.36 -20.14 37.16
CA TRP A 897 -61.79 -21.45 36.69
C TRP A 897 -60.91 -21.93 35.52
N PRO A 898 -60.20 -23.06 35.66
CA PRO A 898 -59.45 -23.65 34.56
C PRO A 898 -60.27 -24.73 33.83
N ARG A 899 -60.28 -24.64 32.49
CA ARG A 899 -60.52 -25.71 31.52
C ARG A 899 -61.54 -26.80 31.90
N ALA A 900 -62.79 -26.60 31.50
CA ALA A 900 -63.72 -27.70 31.26
C ALA A 900 -64.68 -27.30 30.13
N GLN A 901 -64.44 -27.82 28.93
CA GLN A 901 -65.29 -27.65 27.74
C GLN A 901 -66.55 -28.54 27.78
N THR A 902 -66.94 -29.12 28.93
CA THR A 902 -67.86 -30.27 28.93
C THR A 902 -69.12 -30.21 29.80
N HIS A 903 -69.38 -29.21 30.66
CA HIS A 903 -70.69 -29.12 31.36
C HIS A 903 -71.14 -27.67 31.65
N PRO A 904 -72.12 -27.12 30.90
CA PRO A 904 -72.69 -25.78 31.13
C PRO A 904 -73.47 -25.64 32.45
N GLU A 905 -73.97 -26.74 33.00
CA GLU A 905 -74.85 -26.72 34.18
C GLU A 905 -74.12 -26.28 35.46
N VAL A 906 -72.83 -26.61 35.57
CA VAL A 906 -71.96 -26.25 36.72
C VAL A 906 -71.74 -24.73 36.80
N PHE A 907 -71.77 -24.02 35.68
CA PHE A 907 -71.70 -22.55 35.63
C PHE A 907 -72.95 -21.92 36.25
N TRP A 908 -74.14 -22.38 35.85
CA TRP A 908 -75.41 -21.85 36.36
C TRP A 908 -75.64 -22.19 37.84
N GLU A 909 -75.18 -23.35 38.30
CA GLU A 909 -75.26 -23.75 39.71
C GLU A 909 -74.34 -22.90 40.61
N LYS A 910 -73.10 -22.62 40.17
CA LYS A 910 -72.15 -21.75 40.88
C LYS A 910 -72.59 -20.28 40.92
N LEU A 911 -73.21 -19.80 39.84
CA LEU A 911 -73.79 -18.46 39.79
C LEU A 911 -75.01 -18.35 40.71
N ARG A 912 -75.88 -19.37 40.77
CA ARG A 912 -76.99 -19.43 41.74
C ARG A 912 -76.53 -19.44 43.19
N LEU A 913 -75.47 -20.19 43.52
CA LEU A 913 -74.90 -20.21 44.88
C LEU A 913 -74.29 -18.87 45.29
N ALA A 914 -73.65 -18.15 44.36
CA ALA A 914 -73.08 -16.82 44.61
C ALA A 914 -74.16 -15.74 44.81
N LEU A 915 -75.35 -15.92 44.23
CA LEU A 915 -76.50 -15.02 44.36
C LEU A 915 -77.36 -15.30 45.62
N GLN A 916 -77.08 -16.34 46.41
CA GLN A 916 -77.93 -16.80 47.53
C GLN A 916 -77.42 -16.49 48.95
N SER A 917 -76.22 -15.94 49.14
CA SER A 917 -75.70 -15.61 50.49
C SER A 917 -75.56 -14.09 50.71
N GLY A 918 -76.67 -13.44 51.05
CA GLY A 918 -76.69 -12.13 51.69
C GLY A 918 -76.74 -12.27 53.21
N ASP A 919 -76.06 -11.37 53.91
CA ASP A 919 -76.11 -11.08 55.35
C ASP A 919 -75.56 -12.15 56.34
N GLU A 920 -74.34 -11.91 56.85
CA GLU A 920 -74.05 -11.62 58.27
C GLU A 920 -72.58 -11.94 58.69
N LEU A 921 -72.06 -11.03 59.53
CA LEU A 921 -71.14 -11.22 60.65
C LEU A 921 -69.60 -11.28 60.50
N ASP A 922 -69.01 -10.70 61.54
CA ASP A 922 -67.63 -10.32 61.83
C ASP A 922 -66.59 -11.46 61.95
N GLU A 923 -65.34 -11.03 61.90
CA GLU A 923 -64.10 -11.77 62.16
C GLU A 923 -64.18 -12.76 63.34
N HIS A 924 -63.94 -14.05 63.10
CA HIS A 924 -63.05 -14.87 63.94
C HIS A 924 -62.74 -16.26 63.35
N ARG A 925 -61.43 -16.52 63.20
CA ARG A 925 -60.73 -17.82 63.34
C ARG A 925 -61.06 -18.99 62.40
N LEU A 926 -59.99 -19.79 62.25
CA LEU A 926 -59.86 -21.15 61.73
C LEU A 926 -59.44 -21.20 60.24
N LEU A 927 -58.40 -21.90 59.82
CA LEU A 927 -57.41 -22.74 60.49
C LEU A 927 -56.26 -22.96 59.50
N SER A 928 -55.06 -23.01 60.07
CA SER A 928 -53.92 -23.86 59.76
C SER A 928 -53.82 -24.65 58.44
N ASN A 929 -52.54 -24.83 58.07
CA ASN A 929 -51.94 -25.95 57.33
C ASN A 929 -51.70 -25.76 55.83
N ARG A 930 -50.53 -25.17 55.52
CA ARG A 930 -49.31 -25.93 55.18
C ARG A 930 -49.56 -27.38 54.72
N LEU A 931 -49.19 -27.70 53.47
CA LEU A 931 -48.12 -28.64 53.10
C LEU A 931 -48.37 -29.35 51.76
N HIS A 932 -47.32 -29.24 50.93
CA HIS A 932 -46.63 -30.34 50.25
C HIS A 932 -47.03 -30.84 48.86
N SER A 933 -45.95 -30.87 48.06
CA SER A 933 -45.49 -31.93 47.15
C SER A 933 -46.19 -31.95 45.78
N ILE A 934 -45.48 -32.00 44.65
CA ILE A 934 -44.08 -32.31 44.29
C ILE A 934 -43.65 -31.35 43.19
#